data_AF-A0A7K3Y3Y2-F1
#
_entry.id   AF-A0A7K3Y3Y2-F1
#
_cell.length_a   1.000
_cell.length_b   1.000
_cell.length_c   1.000
_cell.angle_alpha   90.00
_cell.angle_beta   90.00
_cell.angle_gamma   90.00
#
_symmetry.space_group_name_H-M   'P 1'
#
loop_
_entity.id
_entity.type
_entity.pdbx_description
1 polymer ?
#
loop_
_entity_poly.entity_id
_entity_poly.type
_entity_poly.pdbx_seq_one_letter_code
_entity_poly.pdbx_strand_id
1 'polypeptide(L)'
;MRDRRTTKLLIAVFLIVGLVPIAGALETTPATIIVAASDSSAADKASAAYVCDGVNDHVEIQAALNALPSSGGVVLLSGGTYNCAGIIAPKAGSTLKGEGESETYLKFTRDGRINVDREYVTLDGFNIQGSGYSSGVKWLGVVTVRASHAKIHNIVGTADASIQAVYILLHDPTVYAPTLQDIEFTNCKAVDTGTYGFLHNAWGTTNKVIKDVRYENCAAINCGKYGAFNPWITGFDFAELNDIEGLRVKNCLAEGTLESGFHFEFDPKKVDCILENCVSRNNGQKAYPAKAYNPNDMSTHYFGCGYYAPNADVTFINCVAEGNSMNGFYTTNGGKLYNCVEKDTAKGRTNFAYRAPAGYYSVPCRSVNPSLVMENCTSIDSNCYGLQVDLANNVKIRDFHLVNPAGINGKGSSLGGTNGQFDNAEVNIYASGNRVETLVWAKENKNAVFSGQIVSDVARPFLIEGYGTQNVLVRDMEIVSKTLPAGSTGVTIANTVPGGQVTLQNVKVTSTGSPAPTPTPTVPDPTPTPTAPVSSGKPDLVVTDISWDPASPAPGDAVTLSATIKNQGDVATPAGVKHGVLFTFDDGAAGPGVWSDTHTASIAPGAWVTVAASGGSAGATWEAVAGTHTVKAHVDDVNRIAEGDENNNVMTEQIAVTGATTPTPTPTTPISSGKPDLVVTDISWDPANPAPGDAVTLSATIKNQGDAATPAGVKHGVLFTFD
;
A
#
# COMPACT_ATOMS: atom_id res chain seq x y z
N MET A 1 63.99 -65.15 -29.72
CA MET A 1 64.70 -65.39 -28.44
C MET A 1 64.29 -64.31 -27.45
N ARG A 2 63.76 -64.73 -26.28
CA ARG A 2 63.70 -64.06 -24.95
C ARG A 2 63.37 -62.55 -24.87
N ASP A 3 62.59 -62.03 -23.93
CA ASP A 3 61.68 -62.55 -22.92
C ASP A 3 60.97 -61.31 -22.30
N ARG A 4 59.70 -61.48 -21.95
CA ARG A 4 58.90 -60.84 -20.87
C ARG A 4 59.01 -59.35 -20.48
N ARG A 5 57.79 -58.74 -20.51
CA ARG A 5 57.10 -57.94 -19.45
C ARG A 5 57.67 -56.54 -19.19
N THR A 6 56.90 -55.45 -19.00
CA THR A 6 55.60 -55.32 -18.32
C THR A 6 55.00 -53.92 -18.57
N THR A 7 53.66 -53.85 -18.51
CA THR A 7 52.84 -52.71 -18.02
C THR A 7 52.52 -51.53 -18.96
N LYS A 8 51.21 -51.41 -19.27
CA LYS A 8 50.54 -50.24 -19.85
C LYS A 8 50.52 -49.08 -18.86
N LEU A 9 50.73 -47.85 -19.34
CA LEU A 9 50.07 -46.66 -18.79
C LEU A 9 49.95 -45.57 -19.88
N LEU A 10 48.74 -45.00 -19.99
CA LEU A 10 48.33 -43.99 -20.96
C LEU A 10 49.13 -42.68 -20.82
N ILE A 11 49.52 -42.06 -21.93
CA ILE A 11 49.62 -40.59 -22.07
C ILE A 11 49.13 -40.18 -23.46
N ALA A 12 48.26 -39.16 -23.45
CA ALA A 12 47.56 -38.58 -24.59
C ALA A 12 48.51 -37.87 -25.58
N VAL A 13 48.14 -37.94 -26.86
CA VAL A 13 48.87 -37.36 -27.98
C VAL A 13 48.53 -35.87 -28.10
N PHE A 14 49.56 -35.03 -28.01
CA PHE A 14 49.56 -33.67 -28.53
C PHE A 14 49.89 -33.70 -30.03
N LEU A 15 49.14 -32.96 -30.86
CA LEU A 15 49.74 -32.31 -32.02
C LEU A 15 49.06 -30.95 -32.28
N ILE A 16 49.91 -29.94 -32.32
CA ILE A 16 49.66 -28.50 -32.42
C ILE A 16 49.56 -28.11 -33.90
N VAL A 17 48.52 -27.35 -34.30
CA VAL A 17 48.60 -26.35 -35.37
C VAL A 17 47.57 -25.24 -35.13
N GLY A 18 48.02 -23.98 -35.07
CA GLY A 18 47.19 -22.78 -35.35
C GLY A 18 46.86 -21.90 -34.16
N LEU A 19 47.81 -21.10 -33.67
CA LEU A 19 47.51 -19.91 -32.87
C LEU A 19 46.84 -18.85 -33.77
N VAL A 20 45.53 -18.71 -33.64
CA VAL A 20 44.85 -17.42 -33.81
C VAL A 20 44.57 -16.95 -32.39
N PRO A 21 45.04 -15.77 -31.95
CA PRO A 21 44.53 -15.22 -30.71
C PRO A 21 43.07 -14.90 -30.95
N ILE A 22 42.17 -15.71 -30.40
CA ILE A 22 40.82 -15.29 -30.08
C ILE A 22 41.03 -14.17 -29.06
N ALA A 23 41.10 -12.93 -29.55
CA ALA A 23 40.84 -11.78 -28.72
C ALA A 23 39.46 -12.05 -28.12
N GLY A 24 39.43 -12.38 -26.83
CA GLY A 24 38.21 -12.25 -26.06
C GLY A 24 37.67 -10.87 -26.38
N ALA A 25 36.38 -10.80 -26.74
CA ALA A 25 35.70 -9.53 -26.76
C ALA A 25 35.92 -8.93 -25.37
N LEU A 26 36.84 -7.96 -25.27
CA LEU A 26 36.82 -7.05 -24.14
C LEU A 26 35.43 -6.46 -24.20
N GLU A 27 34.61 -6.74 -23.18
CA GLU A 27 33.49 -5.87 -22.88
C GLU A 27 34.10 -4.49 -22.67
N THR A 28 34.08 -3.68 -23.72
CA THR A 28 34.45 -2.28 -23.64
C THR A 28 33.51 -1.69 -22.61
N THR A 29 34.03 -1.26 -21.47
CA THR A 29 33.27 -0.49 -20.48
C THR A 29 32.49 0.58 -21.25
N PRO A 30 31.16 0.64 -21.11
CA PRO A 30 30.34 1.53 -21.91
C PRO A 30 30.87 2.96 -21.75
N ALA A 31 30.98 3.68 -22.88
CA ALA A 31 31.49 5.04 -22.88
C ALA A 31 30.67 5.88 -21.90
N THR A 32 31.32 6.43 -20.88
CA THR A 32 30.66 7.23 -19.84
C THR A 32 31.05 8.69 -20.01
N ILE A 33 30.05 9.56 -20.12
CA ILE A 33 30.20 11.01 -20.19
C ILE A 33 29.57 11.61 -18.94
N ILE A 34 30.36 12.34 -18.16
CA ILE A 34 29.89 12.98 -16.93
C ILE A 34 29.41 14.41 -17.25
N VAL A 35 28.23 14.75 -16.75
CA VAL A 35 27.66 16.09 -16.76
C VAL A 35 27.47 16.52 -15.30
N ALA A 36 27.91 17.73 -14.96
CA ALA A 36 27.70 18.31 -13.64
C ALA A 36 26.72 19.49 -13.74
N ALA A 37 25.84 19.61 -12.75
CA ALA A 37 24.98 20.77 -12.58
C ALA A 37 25.81 22.01 -12.17
N SER A 38 25.21 23.19 -12.27
CA SER A 38 25.86 24.43 -11.84
C SER A 38 26.16 24.45 -10.33
N ASP A 39 25.28 23.84 -9.55
CA ASP A 39 25.34 23.69 -8.09
C ASP A 39 26.03 22.38 -7.62
N SER A 40 26.52 21.53 -8.54
CA SER A 40 27.34 20.37 -8.19
C SER A 40 28.63 20.76 -7.47
N SER A 41 29.25 19.79 -6.79
CA SER A 41 30.50 20.00 -6.06
C SER A 41 31.64 20.46 -6.98
N ALA A 42 32.67 21.09 -6.40
CA ALA A 42 33.83 21.51 -7.16
C ALA A 42 34.58 20.32 -7.80
N ALA A 43 34.58 19.17 -7.13
CA ALA A 43 35.19 17.95 -7.65
C ALA A 43 34.43 17.42 -8.86
N ASP A 44 33.10 17.37 -8.78
CA ASP A 44 32.24 16.88 -9.87
C ASP A 44 32.38 17.76 -11.09
N LYS A 45 32.31 19.09 -10.92
CA LYS A 45 32.53 20.06 -12.00
C LYS A 45 33.91 19.95 -12.64
N ALA A 46 34.96 19.65 -11.86
CA ALA A 46 36.29 19.45 -12.39
C ALA A 46 36.45 18.14 -13.18
N SER A 47 35.66 17.13 -12.84
CA SER A 47 35.67 15.81 -13.51
C SER A 47 34.72 15.72 -14.72
N ALA A 48 33.73 16.62 -14.80
CA ALA A 48 32.69 16.59 -15.81
C ALA A 48 33.18 17.02 -17.19
N ALA A 49 32.71 16.32 -18.22
CA ALA A 49 32.93 16.71 -19.62
C ALA A 49 32.07 17.91 -20.01
N TYR A 50 30.91 18.07 -19.36
CA TYR A 50 29.99 19.18 -19.53
C TYR A 50 29.61 19.73 -18.15
N VAL A 51 29.68 21.05 -17.99
CA VAL A 51 29.23 21.74 -16.77
C VAL A 51 28.08 22.65 -17.17
N CYS A 52 26.91 22.37 -16.62
CA CYS A 52 25.69 23.15 -16.79
C CYS A 52 25.81 24.53 -16.13
N ASP A 53 25.12 25.53 -16.68
CA ASP A 53 25.10 26.90 -16.15
C ASP A 53 23.89 27.18 -15.24
N GLY A 54 22.99 26.20 -15.08
CA GLY A 54 21.78 26.29 -14.27
C GLY A 54 20.59 26.85 -15.04
N VAL A 55 20.72 27.09 -16.34
CA VAL A 55 19.68 27.62 -17.21
C VAL A 55 19.60 26.79 -18.48
N ASN A 56 18.46 26.13 -18.70
CA ASN A 56 18.24 25.30 -19.88
C ASN A 56 19.23 24.12 -20.00
N ASP A 57 19.59 23.50 -18.88
CA ASP A 57 20.62 22.46 -18.75
C ASP A 57 20.40 21.22 -19.63
N HIS A 58 19.18 21.02 -20.14
CA HIS A 58 18.90 20.04 -21.19
C HIS A 58 19.79 20.19 -22.43
N VAL A 59 20.34 21.38 -22.72
CA VAL A 59 21.24 21.60 -23.85
C VAL A 59 22.55 20.83 -23.67
N GLU A 60 23.18 20.94 -22.50
CA GLU A 60 24.42 20.24 -22.15
C GLU A 60 24.17 18.75 -22.01
N ILE A 61 23.08 18.34 -21.36
CA ILE A 61 22.70 16.93 -21.24
C ILE A 61 22.48 16.32 -22.63
N GLN A 62 21.78 17.03 -23.53
CA GLN A 62 21.56 16.54 -24.89
C GLN A 62 22.86 16.53 -25.70
N ALA A 63 23.78 17.48 -25.49
CA ALA A 63 25.10 17.47 -26.12
C ALA A 63 25.92 16.25 -25.68
N ALA A 64 25.90 15.90 -24.38
CA ALA A 64 26.53 14.70 -23.85
C ALA A 64 25.92 13.41 -24.45
N LEU A 65 24.58 13.31 -24.48
CA LEU A 65 23.88 12.19 -25.15
C LEU A 65 24.23 12.12 -26.65
N ASN A 66 24.42 13.27 -27.29
CA ASN A 66 24.81 13.33 -28.69
C ASN A 66 26.25 12.88 -28.95
N ALA A 67 27.14 13.07 -27.99
CA ALA A 67 28.55 12.67 -28.05
C ALA A 67 28.77 11.17 -27.79
N LEU A 68 27.77 10.45 -27.27
CA LEU A 68 27.85 8.99 -27.13
C LEU A 68 28.10 8.29 -28.48
N PRO A 69 28.85 7.17 -28.48
CA PRO A 69 28.99 6.30 -29.64
C PRO A 69 27.65 5.84 -30.21
N SER A 70 27.63 5.42 -31.48
CA SER A 70 26.43 4.85 -32.12
C SER A 70 25.94 3.56 -31.46
N SER A 71 26.79 2.86 -30.71
CA SER A 71 26.45 1.69 -29.91
C SER A 71 25.79 2.03 -28.57
N GLY A 72 25.62 3.32 -28.24
CA GLY A 72 25.14 3.76 -26.94
C GLY A 72 26.27 4.00 -25.93
N GLY A 73 25.91 4.04 -24.65
CA GLY A 73 26.79 4.38 -23.54
C GLY A 73 26.03 5.04 -22.39
N VAL A 74 26.75 5.60 -21.42
CA VAL A 74 26.17 6.20 -20.22
C VAL A 74 26.44 7.70 -20.22
N VAL A 75 25.40 8.51 -20.01
CA VAL A 75 25.54 9.89 -19.53
C VAL A 75 25.22 9.87 -18.04
N LEU A 76 26.23 10.19 -17.22
CA LEU A 76 26.11 10.28 -15.77
C LEU A 76 25.92 11.75 -15.38
N LEU A 77 24.80 12.06 -14.74
CA LEU A 77 24.49 13.34 -14.13
C LEU A 77 24.98 13.29 -12.68
N SER A 78 25.89 14.19 -12.33
CA SER A 78 26.37 14.33 -10.94
C SER A 78 25.29 14.96 -10.06
N GLY A 79 25.39 14.82 -8.74
CA GLY A 79 24.48 15.43 -7.79
C GLY A 79 24.33 16.95 -7.97
N GLY A 80 23.10 17.44 -7.92
CA GLY A 80 22.74 18.83 -8.17
C GLY A 80 21.42 19.01 -8.93
N THR A 81 21.11 20.26 -9.28
CA THR A 81 19.85 20.67 -9.92
C THR A 81 20.04 21.06 -11.39
N TYR A 82 19.32 20.37 -12.27
CA TYR A 82 19.31 20.59 -13.71
C TYR A 82 17.97 21.23 -14.15
N ASN A 83 18.00 22.52 -14.49
CA ASN A 83 16.84 23.30 -14.92
C ASN A 83 16.62 23.18 -16.44
N CYS A 84 15.67 22.33 -16.82
CA CYS A 84 15.42 21.94 -18.19
C CYS A 84 14.14 22.62 -18.74
N ALA A 85 14.29 23.46 -19.76
CA ALA A 85 13.15 24.09 -20.44
C ALA A 85 12.87 23.52 -21.84
N GLY A 86 13.48 22.40 -22.17
CA GLY A 86 13.29 21.72 -23.44
C GLY A 86 13.51 20.22 -23.30
N ILE A 87 13.56 19.54 -24.43
CA ILE A 87 13.47 18.08 -24.50
C ILE A 87 14.84 17.45 -24.30
N ILE A 88 14.90 16.43 -23.45
CA ILE A 88 15.98 15.45 -23.41
C ILE A 88 15.51 14.21 -24.16
N ALA A 89 16.25 13.81 -25.19
CA ALA A 89 15.95 12.69 -26.08
C ALA A 89 17.16 11.74 -26.14
N PRO A 90 17.21 10.72 -25.27
CA PRO A 90 18.25 9.70 -25.31
C PRO A 90 18.27 8.92 -26.63
N LYS A 91 19.46 8.48 -27.03
CA LYS A 91 19.66 7.66 -28.25
C LYS A 91 19.48 6.17 -27.94
N ALA A 92 19.33 5.36 -28.98
CA ALA A 92 19.22 3.91 -28.82
C ALA A 92 20.42 3.34 -28.04
N GLY A 93 20.16 2.41 -27.11
CA GLY A 93 21.20 1.79 -26.28
C GLY A 93 21.89 2.71 -25.27
N SER A 94 21.38 3.93 -25.05
CA SER A 94 21.96 4.86 -24.08
C SER A 94 21.30 4.77 -22.71
N THR A 95 22.09 5.05 -21.68
CA THR A 95 21.62 5.22 -20.30
C THR A 95 21.79 6.68 -19.90
N LEU A 96 20.71 7.32 -19.45
CA LEU A 96 20.79 8.56 -18.69
C LEU A 96 20.69 8.20 -17.21
N LYS A 97 21.76 8.43 -16.47
CA LYS A 97 21.89 8.01 -15.07
C LYS A 97 22.17 9.21 -14.18
N GLY A 98 21.53 9.29 -13.02
CA GLY A 98 21.92 10.17 -11.92
C GLY A 98 22.61 9.39 -10.80
N GLU A 99 23.05 10.12 -9.78
CA GLU A 99 23.69 9.54 -8.58
C GLU A 99 22.66 9.07 -7.52
N GLY A 100 21.37 9.36 -7.72
CA GLY A 100 20.28 8.91 -6.87
C GLY A 100 19.09 9.88 -6.88
N GLU A 101 17.89 9.38 -6.52
CA GLU A 101 16.65 10.17 -6.44
C GLU A 101 16.68 11.29 -5.38
N SER A 102 17.66 11.24 -4.47
CA SER A 102 17.90 12.26 -3.44
C SER A 102 19.09 13.19 -3.75
N GLU A 103 19.83 12.93 -4.83
CA GLU A 103 21.06 13.66 -5.17
C GLU A 103 20.94 14.42 -6.48
N THR A 104 20.29 13.83 -7.48
CA THR A 104 20.20 14.38 -8.84
C THR A 104 18.77 14.82 -9.15
N TYR A 105 18.56 16.11 -9.42
CA TYR A 105 17.23 16.70 -9.62
C TYR A 105 17.07 17.31 -11.01
N LEU A 106 16.13 16.80 -11.82
CA LEU A 106 15.79 17.37 -13.13
C LEU A 106 14.47 18.13 -13.03
N LYS A 107 14.53 19.46 -13.15
CA LYS A 107 13.37 20.36 -13.11
C LYS A 107 12.95 20.76 -14.51
N PHE A 108 11.80 20.28 -14.93
CA PHE A 108 11.22 20.54 -16.24
C PHE A 108 10.18 21.67 -16.19
N THR A 109 10.38 22.67 -17.04
CA THR A 109 9.46 23.80 -17.23
C THR A 109 9.25 24.08 -18.72
N ARG A 110 8.25 24.89 -19.10
CA ARG A 110 8.10 25.42 -20.47
C ARG A 110 8.22 24.34 -21.56
N ASP A 111 7.46 23.26 -21.41
CA ASP A 111 7.44 22.08 -22.29
C ASP A 111 8.67 21.17 -22.23
N GLY A 112 9.61 21.42 -21.32
CA GLY A 112 10.72 20.51 -21.05
C GLY A 112 10.25 19.15 -20.54
N ARG A 113 10.91 18.06 -20.98
CA ARG A 113 10.54 16.67 -20.63
C ARG A 113 11.59 15.69 -21.15
N ILE A 114 11.45 14.42 -20.78
CA ILE A 114 12.22 13.31 -21.36
C ILE A 114 11.34 12.56 -22.36
N ASN A 115 11.83 12.40 -23.60
CA ASN A 115 11.20 11.56 -24.61
C ASN A 115 12.07 10.32 -24.88
N VAL A 116 11.55 9.14 -24.55
CA VAL A 116 12.17 7.85 -24.87
C VAL A 116 11.57 7.32 -26.17
N ASP A 117 12.14 7.77 -27.28
CA ASP A 117 11.67 7.49 -28.66
C ASP A 117 12.55 6.47 -29.38
N ARG A 118 13.53 5.89 -28.69
CA ARG A 118 14.51 4.93 -29.22
C ARG A 118 14.58 3.71 -28.31
N GLU A 119 14.82 2.55 -28.91
CA GLU A 119 14.87 1.28 -28.19
C GLU A 119 16.08 1.19 -27.26
N TYR A 120 15.98 0.34 -26.24
CA TYR A 120 17.07 0.02 -25.30
C TYR A 120 17.60 1.25 -24.55
N VAL A 121 16.75 2.24 -24.31
CA VAL A 121 17.06 3.39 -23.46
C VAL A 121 16.84 3.00 -22.00
N THR A 122 17.80 3.36 -21.14
CA THR A 122 17.64 3.25 -19.68
C THR A 122 17.65 4.64 -19.04
N LEU A 123 16.70 4.91 -18.15
CA LEU A 123 16.69 6.06 -17.25
C LEU A 123 16.87 5.53 -15.82
N ASP A 124 17.83 6.06 -15.07
CA ASP A 124 18.17 5.51 -13.75
C ASP A 124 18.60 6.58 -12.73
N GLY A 125 17.99 6.58 -11.53
CA GLY A 125 18.61 7.18 -10.34
C GLY A 125 18.57 8.71 -10.27
N PHE A 126 17.40 9.33 -10.46
CA PHE A 126 17.24 10.77 -10.29
C PHE A 126 15.79 11.17 -9.98
N ASN A 127 15.60 12.41 -9.54
CA ASN A 127 14.29 13.02 -9.32
C ASN A 127 13.83 13.82 -10.53
N ILE A 128 12.54 13.80 -10.84
CA ILE A 128 11.94 14.66 -11.87
C ILE A 128 10.81 15.52 -11.30
N GLN A 129 10.77 16.79 -11.72
CA GLN A 129 9.68 17.70 -11.41
C GLN A 129 9.18 18.39 -12.69
N GLY A 130 7.90 18.26 -13.04
CA GLY A 130 7.31 18.91 -14.21
C GLY A 130 6.35 20.05 -13.84
N SER A 131 6.42 21.19 -14.54
CA SER A 131 5.44 22.27 -14.36
C SER A 131 5.30 23.20 -15.57
N GLY A 132 4.17 23.89 -15.66
CA GLY A 132 3.97 24.99 -16.61
C GLY A 132 4.03 24.58 -18.09
N TYR A 133 3.41 23.44 -18.43
CA TYR A 133 3.30 22.91 -19.78
C TYR A 133 2.22 23.63 -20.60
N SER A 134 2.49 23.80 -21.89
CA SER A 134 1.59 24.41 -22.86
C SER A 134 0.51 23.42 -23.31
N SER A 135 -0.58 23.96 -23.86
CA SER A 135 -1.73 23.17 -24.31
C SER A 135 -1.40 22.16 -25.41
N GLY A 136 -0.32 22.37 -26.17
CA GLY A 136 0.09 21.49 -27.27
C GLY A 136 0.74 20.19 -26.82
N VAL A 137 1.29 20.14 -25.60
CA VAL A 137 2.01 18.96 -25.06
C VAL A 137 1.36 18.40 -23.81
N LYS A 138 0.27 19.01 -23.33
CA LYS A 138 -0.40 18.63 -22.08
C LYS A 138 -0.85 17.16 -22.00
N TRP A 139 -0.98 16.47 -23.14
CA TRP A 139 -1.36 15.04 -23.23
C TRP A 139 -0.17 14.07 -23.20
N LEU A 140 1.01 14.57 -22.85
CA LEU A 140 2.22 13.76 -22.66
C LEU A 140 2.48 13.56 -21.17
N GLY A 141 3.61 12.92 -20.85
CA GLY A 141 4.14 12.83 -19.49
C GLY A 141 5.47 13.55 -19.35
N VAL A 142 5.87 13.83 -18.11
CA VAL A 142 7.23 14.36 -17.81
C VAL A 142 8.30 13.41 -18.36
N VAL A 143 8.06 12.10 -18.22
CA VAL A 143 8.72 11.04 -18.98
C VAL A 143 7.72 10.40 -19.92
N THR A 144 7.98 10.51 -21.23
CA THR A 144 7.14 9.92 -22.28
C THR A 144 7.91 8.81 -22.97
N VAL A 145 7.48 7.56 -22.79
CA VAL A 145 8.08 6.37 -23.40
C VAL A 145 7.22 5.92 -24.57
N ARG A 146 7.82 5.90 -25.76
CA ARG A 146 7.17 5.52 -27.02
C ARG A 146 7.85 4.37 -27.74
N ALA A 147 9.08 4.02 -27.38
CA ALA A 147 9.85 2.92 -27.97
C ALA A 147 10.04 1.75 -27.00
N SER A 148 10.23 0.54 -27.56
CA SER A 148 10.32 -0.73 -26.83
C SER A 148 11.66 -0.93 -26.10
N HIS A 149 11.72 -1.92 -25.23
CA HIS A 149 12.94 -2.32 -24.51
C HIS A 149 13.50 -1.22 -23.59
N ALA A 150 12.64 -0.28 -23.15
CA ALA A 150 13.03 0.79 -22.25
C ALA A 150 13.01 0.32 -20.79
N LYS A 151 13.94 0.84 -20.00
CA LYS A 151 14.06 0.57 -18.56
C LYS A 151 14.05 1.87 -17.78
N ILE A 152 13.14 1.98 -16.82
CA ILE A 152 12.98 3.19 -15.99
C ILE A 152 13.15 2.76 -14.54
N HIS A 153 14.25 3.18 -13.89
CA HIS A 153 14.63 2.66 -12.58
C HIS A 153 14.93 3.76 -11.57
N ASN A 154 14.51 3.58 -10.32
CA ASN A 154 14.95 4.45 -9.20
C ASN A 154 14.70 5.95 -9.47
N ILE A 155 13.50 6.28 -9.97
CA ILE A 155 13.09 7.66 -10.24
C ILE A 155 11.90 8.01 -9.37
N VAL A 156 12.00 9.09 -8.61
CA VAL A 156 10.86 9.77 -7.98
C VAL A 156 10.45 10.94 -8.85
N GLY A 157 9.17 11.03 -9.16
CA GLY A 157 8.65 12.09 -10.01
C GLY A 157 7.43 12.79 -9.43
N THR A 158 7.32 14.08 -9.72
CA THR A 158 6.10 14.85 -9.52
C THR A 158 5.82 15.78 -10.70
N ALA A 159 4.57 16.19 -10.86
CA ALA A 159 4.17 17.15 -11.88
C ALA A 159 2.94 17.93 -11.43
N ASP A 160 2.83 19.19 -11.86
CA ASP A 160 1.60 19.96 -11.68
C ASP A 160 0.47 19.49 -12.63
N ALA A 161 -0.69 20.16 -12.55
CA ALA A 161 -1.87 19.82 -13.34
C ALA A 161 -1.80 20.24 -14.83
N SER A 162 -0.67 20.76 -15.32
CA SER A 162 -0.55 21.23 -16.71
C SER A 162 -0.15 20.14 -17.71
N ILE A 163 0.22 18.94 -17.24
CA ILE A 163 0.57 17.76 -18.03
C ILE A 163 -0.23 16.53 -17.58
N GLN A 164 -0.38 15.51 -18.43
CA GLN A 164 -1.28 14.39 -18.19
C GLN A 164 -0.71 13.30 -17.28
N ALA A 165 0.61 13.12 -17.20
CA ALA A 165 1.18 12.13 -16.29
C ALA A 165 2.60 12.48 -15.85
N VAL A 166 3.06 11.86 -14.76
CA VAL A 166 4.51 11.81 -14.47
C VAL A 166 5.18 10.87 -15.46
N TYR A 167 4.72 9.62 -15.52
CA TYR A 167 5.20 8.62 -16.47
C TYR A 167 4.08 8.24 -17.42
N ILE A 168 4.32 8.36 -18.73
CA ILE A 168 3.40 7.86 -19.75
C ILE A 168 4.08 6.83 -20.66
N LEU A 169 3.43 5.68 -20.82
CA LEU A 169 3.65 4.80 -21.96
C LEU A 169 2.66 5.19 -23.04
N LEU A 170 3.16 5.59 -24.20
CA LEU A 170 2.32 6.09 -25.28
C LEU A 170 2.64 5.34 -26.57
N HIS A 171 1.74 4.49 -27.04
CA HIS A 171 1.86 4.00 -28.42
C HIS A 171 1.47 5.13 -29.39
N ASP A 172 2.44 5.60 -30.17
CA ASP A 172 2.23 6.58 -31.24
C ASP A 172 2.93 6.09 -32.52
N PRO A 173 2.19 5.55 -33.51
CA PRO A 173 2.79 4.99 -34.71
C PRO A 173 3.47 6.03 -35.60
N THR A 174 3.25 7.32 -35.37
CA THR A 174 3.93 8.41 -36.09
C THR A 174 5.35 8.65 -35.56
N VAL A 175 5.62 8.23 -34.32
CA VAL A 175 6.93 8.34 -33.65
C VAL A 175 7.63 6.99 -33.63
N TYR A 176 6.91 5.94 -33.25
CA TYR A 176 7.40 4.58 -33.13
C TYR A 176 6.37 3.60 -33.72
N ALA A 177 6.60 3.22 -34.98
CA ALA A 177 5.71 2.35 -35.73
C ALA A 177 5.57 0.90 -35.17
N PRO A 178 6.62 0.26 -34.60
CA PRO A 178 6.47 -1.08 -34.04
C PRO A 178 5.51 -1.12 -32.84
N THR A 179 5.11 -2.33 -32.45
CA THR A 179 4.35 -2.55 -31.22
C THR A 179 5.18 -2.11 -30.04
N LEU A 180 4.60 -1.31 -29.14
CA LEU A 180 5.26 -0.88 -27.92
C LEU A 180 5.27 -2.04 -26.94
N GLN A 181 6.46 -2.56 -26.61
CA GLN A 181 6.57 -3.76 -25.80
C GLN A 181 7.84 -3.81 -24.95
N ASP A 182 7.88 -4.74 -24.00
CA ASP A 182 9.04 -5.03 -23.15
C ASP A 182 9.55 -3.78 -22.44
N ILE A 183 8.68 -3.16 -21.65
CA ILE A 183 8.98 -1.97 -20.87
C ILE A 183 9.02 -2.34 -19.40
N GLU A 184 10.00 -1.82 -18.68
CA GLU A 184 10.18 -2.11 -17.26
C GLU A 184 10.27 -0.84 -16.42
N PHE A 185 9.51 -0.82 -15.33
CA PHE A 185 9.63 0.15 -14.25
C PHE A 185 10.03 -0.57 -12.96
N THR A 186 11.10 -0.11 -12.32
CA THR A 186 11.61 -0.70 -11.07
C THR A 186 11.91 0.40 -10.07
N ASN A 187 11.34 0.32 -8.87
CA ASN A 187 11.52 1.33 -7.80
C ASN A 187 11.14 2.76 -8.23
N CYS A 188 10.26 2.93 -9.22
CA CYS A 188 9.78 4.26 -9.63
C CYS A 188 8.61 4.72 -8.76
N LYS A 189 8.61 6.00 -8.38
CA LYS A 189 7.53 6.61 -7.60
C LYS A 189 6.98 7.84 -8.31
N ALA A 190 5.66 8.01 -8.28
CA ALA A 190 4.96 9.25 -8.59
C ALA A 190 4.32 9.77 -7.30
N VAL A 191 4.73 10.94 -6.82
CA VAL A 191 4.38 11.43 -5.47
C VAL A 191 3.81 12.84 -5.54
N ASP A 192 2.69 13.05 -4.85
CA ASP A 192 2.07 14.37 -4.63
C ASP A 192 1.82 15.14 -5.93
N THR A 193 1.34 14.44 -6.95
CA THR A 193 1.18 14.97 -8.30
C THR A 193 -0.15 15.71 -8.46
N GLY A 194 -0.20 16.65 -9.40
CA GLY A 194 -1.42 17.27 -9.89
C GLY A 194 -2.09 16.48 -11.03
N THR A 195 -1.60 15.28 -11.32
CA THR A 195 -1.86 14.53 -12.54
C THR A 195 -1.71 13.02 -12.34
N TYR A 196 -1.86 12.19 -13.38
CA TYR A 196 -1.73 10.74 -13.28
C TYR A 196 -0.31 10.34 -12.85
N GLY A 197 -0.19 9.28 -12.05
CA GLY A 197 1.11 8.73 -11.69
C GLY A 197 1.74 8.04 -12.88
N PHE A 198 1.18 6.88 -13.22
CA PHE A 198 1.57 6.06 -14.37
C PHE A 198 0.36 5.90 -15.29
N LEU A 199 0.54 6.26 -16.56
CA LEU A 199 -0.52 6.19 -17.57
C LEU A 199 -0.04 5.42 -18.79
N HIS A 200 -0.85 4.49 -19.29
CA HIS A 200 -0.67 3.85 -20.58
C HIS A 200 -1.73 4.38 -21.53
N ASN A 201 -1.34 4.74 -22.74
CA ASN A 201 -2.25 5.30 -23.73
C ASN A 201 -1.82 4.91 -25.15
N ALA A 202 -2.73 5.02 -26.12
CA ALA A 202 -2.44 4.78 -27.53
C ALA A 202 -3.12 5.84 -28.41
N TRP A 203 -2.36 6.37 -29.36
CA TRP A 203 -2.84 7.27 -30.39
C TRP A 203 -2.88 6.56 -31.76
N GLY A 204 -3.77 7.04 -32.63
CA GLY A 204 -4.01 6.44 -33.94
C GLY A 204 -5.06 5.32 -33.91
N THR A 205 -5.16 4.57 -35.00
CA THR A 205 -6.23 3.58 -35.23
C THR A 205 -5.71 2.14 -35.38
N THR A 206 -4.40 1.93 -35.41
CA THR A 206 -3.75 0.64 -35.65
C THR A 206 -2.73 0.33 -34.55
N ASN A 207 -2.50 -0.97 -34.27
CA ASN A 207 -1.45 -1.44 -33.35
C ASN A 207 -1.53 -0.88 -31.92
N LYS A 208 -2.75 -0.65 -31.41
CA LYS A 208 -2.98 -0.05 -30.09
C LYS A 208 -2.72 -1.00 -28.90
N VAL A 209 -2.07 -2.14 -29.12
CA VAL A 209 -1.76 -3.09 -28.04
C VAL A 209 -0.39 -2.74 -27.49
N ILE A 210 -0.30 -2.51 -26.18
CA ILE A 210 0.97 -2.45 -25.46
C ILE A 210 1.23 -3.84 -24.86
N LYS A 211 2.47 -4.34 -24.98
CA LYS A 211 2.81 -5.72 -24.57
C LYS A 211 3.91 -5.81 -23.53
N ASP A 212 3.86 -6.85 -22.70
CA ASP A 212 4.97 -7.30 -21.86
C ASP A 212 5.54 -6.19 -20.96
N VAL A 213 4.66 -5.44 -20.30
CA VAL A 213 5.05 -4.37 -19.37
C VAL A 213 5.21 -4.93 -17.97
N ARG A 214 6.32 -4.56 -17.30
CA ARG A 214 6.67 -5.00 -15.95
C ARG A 214 6.80 -3.81 -15.01
N TYR A 215 6.18 -3.92 -13.85
CA TYR A 215 6.33 -3.02 -12.71
C TYR A 215 6.78 -3.81 -11.49
N GLU A 216 7.87 -3.37 -10.86
CA GLU A 216 8.40 -3.95 -9.62
C GLU A 216 8.65 -2.84 -8.60
N ASN A 217 8.06 -2.96 -7.41
CA ASN A 217 8.27 -2.01 -6.30
C ASN A 217 7.96 -0.54 -6.66
N CYS A 218 6.98 -0.29 -7.52
CA CYS A 218 6.58 1.08 -7.90
C CYS A 218 5.50 1.63 -6.97
N ALA A 219 5.45 2.96 -6.81
CA ALA A 219 4.45 3.62 -5.98
C ALA A 219 3.79 4.82 -6.67
N ALA A 220 2.48 4.94 -6.56
CA ALA A 220 1.73 6.13 -6.91
C ALA A 220 1.04 6.66 -5.65
N ILE A 221 1.47 7.82 -5.16
CA ILE A 221 1.08 8.35 -3.85
C ILE A 221 0.51 9.74 -4.04
N ASN A 222 -0.71 9.96 -3.53
CA ASN A 222 -1.41 11.25 -3.53
C ASN A 222 -1.61 11.85 -4.94
N CYS A 223 -1.76 11.02 -5.96
CA CYS A 223 -1.96 11.51 -7.32
C CYS A 223 -3.27 12.29 -7.45
N GLY A 224 -3.18 13.55 -7.87
CA GLY A 224 -4.30 14.48 -8.02
C GLY A 224 -4.65 15.27 -6.74
N LYS A 225 -3.81 15.22 -5.69
CA LYS A 225 -4.09 15.87 -4.39
C LYS A 225 -3.96 17.40 -4.43
N TYR A 226 -2.95 17.94 -5.12
CA TYR A 226 -2.61 19.37 -5.11
C TYR A 226 -2.95 20.12 -6.40
N GLY A 227 -3.86 19.55 -7.17
CA GLY A 227 -4.23 20.02 -8.50
C GLY A 227 -4.74 18.83 -9.30
N ALA A 228 -5.60 19.09 -10.28
CA ALA A 228 -6.14 18.01 -11.09
C ALA A 228 -6.12 18.40 -12.57
N PHE A 229 -5.25 17.77 -13.35
CA PHE A 229 -5.25 17.83 -14.81
C PHE A 229 -6.66 17.59 -15.38
N ASN A 230 -7.35 16.59 -14.83
CA ASN A 230 -8.77 16.30 -15.08
C ASN A 230 -9.35 15.57 -13.85
N PRO A 231 -10.68 15.31 -13.78
CA PRO A 231 -11.27 14.72 -12.59
C PRO A 231 -11.11 13.19 -12.47
N TRP A 232 -10.31 12.55 -13.32
CA TRP A 232 -10.18 11.09 -13.40
C TRP A 232 -8.81 10.55 -12.97
N ILE A 233 -8.01 11.37 -12.28
CA ILE A 233 -6.62 11.04 -11.93
C ILE A 233 -6.53 9.79 -11.05
N THR A 234 -5.84 8.79 -11.55
CA THR A 234 -5.54 7.51 -10.89
C THR A 234 -4.05 7.42 -10.53
N GLY A 235 -3.70 6.42 -9.74
CA GLY A 235 -2.30 6.09 -9.45
C GLY A 235 -1.64 5.41 -10.65
N PHE A 236 -2.15 4.24 -11.01
CA PHE A 236 -1.77 3.48 -12.19
C PHE A 236 -2.99 3.30 -13.10
N ASP A 237 -2.87 3.71 -14.35
CA ASP A 237 -3.81 3.40 -15.42
C ASP A 237 -3.08 2.67 -16.54
N PHE A 238 -3.38 1.38 -16.69
CA PHE A 238 -2.68 0.50 -17.62
C PHE A 238 -3.35 0.40 -19.00
N ALA A 239 -4.56 0.91 -19.14
CA ALA A 239 -5.32 0.76 -20.37
C ALA A 239 -6.37 1.88 -20.48
N GLU A 240 -5.95 3.07 -20.91
CA GLU A 240 -6.83 4.23 -21.14
C GLU A 240 -7.49 4.15 -22.53
N LEU A 241 -6.66 4.15 -23.59
CA LEU A 241 -7.10 3.93 -24.99
C LEU A 241 -6.35 2.79 -25.68
N ASN A 242 -5.38 2.20 -25.00
CA ASN A 242 -4.61 1.04 -25.46
C ASN A 242 -5.23 -0.26 -24.96
N ASP A 243 -5.19 -1.29 -25.80
CA ASP A 243 -5.28 -2.67 -25.32
C ASP A 243 -3.97 -3.02 -24.59
N ILE A 244 -4.02 -4.02 -23.70
CA ILE A 244 -2.86 -4.47 -22.93
C ILE A 244 -2.77 -6.00 -22.91
N GLU A 245 -1.57 -6.53 -23.13
CA GLU A 245 -1.26 -7.97 -23.11
C GLU A 245 0.02 -8.23 -22.32
N GLY A 246 0.02 -9.21 -21.41
CA GLY A 246 1.25 -9.62 -20.70
C GLY A 246 1.73 -8.63 -19.62
N LEU A 247 0.79 -7.89 -19.00
CA LEU A 247 1.12 -6.98 -17.88
C LEU A 247 1.50 -7.77 -16.62
N ARG A 248 2.62 -7.41 -15.99
CA ARG A 248 3.05 -7.93 -14.69
C ARG A 248 3.30 -6.77 -13.73
N VAL A 249 2.57 -6.71 -12.63
CA VAL A 249 2.72 -5.69 -11.60
C VAL A 249 2.96 -6.38 -10.28
N LYS A 250 4.09 -6.09 -9.64
CA LYS A 250 4.48 -6.78 -8.42
C LYS A 250 4.95 -5.81 -7.36
N ASN A 251 4.54 -6.06 -6.13
CA ASN A 251 4.97 -5.30 -4.95
C ASN A 251 4.70 -3.77 -5.08
N CYS A 252 3.66 -3.38 -5.82
CA CYS A 252 3.37 -1.97 -6.08
C CYS A 252 2.35 -1.39 -5.10
N LEU A 253 2.46 -0.08 -4.82
CA LEU A 253 1.58 0.66 -3.92
C LEU A 253 0.82 1.76 -4.68
N ALA A 254 -0.49 1.80 -4.53
CA ALA A 254 -1.30 2.97 -4.91
C ALA A 254 -2.01 3.53 -3.67
N GLU A 255 -1.70 4.77 -3.30
CA GLU A 255 -2.19 5.38 -2.07
C GLU A 255 -2.70 6.80 -2.26
N GLY A 256 -3.83 7.13 -1.62
CA GLY A 256 -4.31 8.51 -1.51
C GLY A 256 -4.68 9.16 -2.85
N THR A 257 -4.93 8.38 -3.90
CA THR A 257 -5.21 8.90 -5.24
C THR A 257 -6.59 9.54 -5.32
N LEU A 258 -6.71 10.55 -6.20
CA LEU A 258 -7.95 11.29 -6.41
C LEU A 258 -9.12 10.37 -6.81
N GLU A 259 -8.88 9.46 -7.76
CA GLU A 259 -9.77 8.36 -8.14
C GLU A 259 -9.18 7.01 -7.72
N SER A 260 -9.06 6.06 -8.65
CA SER A 260 -8.70 4.68 -8.34
C SER A 260 -7.19 4.51 -8.16
N GLY A 261 -6.81 3.53 -7.35
CA GLY A 261 -5.41 3.16 -7.18
C GLY A 261 -4.82 2.51 -8.43
N PHE A 262 -5.30 1.32 -8.77
CA PHE A 262 -4.98 0.59 -10.00
C PHE A 262 -6.21 0.58 -10.91
N HIS A 263 -6.03 0.95 -12.17
CA HIS A 263 -7.13 1.24 -13.08
C HIS A 263 -6.92 0.63 -14.47
N PHE A 264 -8.04 0.20 -15.05
CA PHE A 264 -8.19 -0.19 -16.44
C PHE A 264 -9.52 0.37 -16.94
N GLU A 265 -9.53 1.06 -18.08
CA GLU A 265 -10.78 1.56 -18.65
C GLU A 265 -11.69 0.43 -19.10
N PHE A 266 -12.99 0.71 -19.25
CA PHE A 266 -13.97 -0.32 -19.57
C PHE A 266 -13.76 -0.98 -20.95
N ASP A 267 -13.56 -0.17 -21.98
CA ASP A 267 -13.57 -0.60 -23.39
C ASP A 267 -12.31 -1.35 -23.85
N PRO A 268 -11.09 -0.99 -23.43
CA PRO A 268 -9.90 -1.69 -23.88
C PRO A 268 -9.90 -3.18 -23.52
N LYS A 269 -9.20 -3.98 -24.34
CA LYS A 269 -8.99 -5.40 -24.11
C LYS A 269 -7.80 -5.63 -23.19
N LYS A 270 -8.00 -6.43 -22.13
CA LYS A 270 -6.95 -6.84 -21.18
C LYS A 270 -6.78 -8.35 -21.30
N VAL A 271 -5.57 -8.80 -21.59
CA VAL A 271 -5.23 -10.21 -21.75
C VAL A 271 -4.00 -10.53 -20.92
N ASP A 272 -4.06 -11.60 -20.13
CA ASP A 272 -2.91 -12.07 -19.35
C ASP A 272 -2.30 -10.93 -18.50
N CYS A 273 -3.12 -10.27 -17.70
CA CYS A 273 -2.68 -9.25 -16.77
C CYS A 273 -2.62 -9.84 -15.35
N ILE A 274 -1.48 -9.69 -14.67
CA ILE A 274 -1.28 -10.23 -13.31
C ILE A 274 -0.77 -9.12 -12.40
N LEU A 275 -1.46 -8.92 -11.28
CA LEU A 275 -1.03 -8.11 -10.16
C LEU A 275 -0.74 -9.03 -8.97
N GLU A 276 0.46 -8.95 -8.41
CA GLU A 276 0.93 -9.80 -7.31
C GLU A 276 1.45 -8.95 -6.16
N ASN A 277 1.02 -9.25 -4.92
CA ASN A 277 1.46 -8.56 -3.69
C ASN A 277 1.33 -7.03 -3.78
N CYS A 278 0.33 -6.52 -4.50
CA CYS A 278 0.10 -5.08 -4.63
C CYS A 278 -0.79 -4.59 -3.48
N VAL A 279 -0.66 -3.32 -3.13
CA VAL A 279 -1.43 -2.68 -2.07
C VAL A 279 -2.12 -1.43 -2.61
N SER A 280 -3.41 -1.32 -2.37
CA SER A 280 -4.20 -0.14 -2.65
C SER A 280 -4.78 0.42 -1.36
N ARG A 281 -4.38 1.64 -0.97
CA ARG A 281 -4.77 2.22 0.31
C ARG A 281 -5.40 3.61 0.16
N ASN A 282 -6.55 3.81 0.79
CA ASN A 282 -7.20 5.11 0.92
C ASN A 282 -7.38 5.86 -0.41
N ASN A 283 -7.72 5.16 -1.49
CA ASN A 283 -7.96 5.79 -2.80
C ASN A 283 -9.40 6.30 -2.91
N GLY A 284 -9.64 7.21 -3.86
CA GLY A 284 -10.93 7.86 -4.08
C GLY A 284 -11.13 9.09 -3.21
N GLN A 285 -10.13 9.97 -3.17
CA GLN A 285 -10.12 11.20 -2.37
C GLN A 285 -11.10 12.29 -2.86
N LYS A 286 -11.73 12.10 -4.03
CA LYS A 286 -12.84 12.95 -4.47
C LYS A 286 -14.03 12.90 -3.51
N ALA A 287 -14.79 13.99 -3.50
CA ALA A 287 -16.09 14.04 -2.82
C ALA A 287 -16.98 12.90 -3.29
N TYR A 288 -17.56 12.18 -2.33
CA TYR A 288 -18.42 11.03 -2.62
C TYR A 288 -19.69 11.47 -3.37
N PRO A 289 -20.23 10.66 -4.29
CA PRO A 289 -21.36 11.06 -5.13
C PRO A 289 -22.60 11.51 -4.35
N ALA A 290 -23.00 12.76 -4.56
CA ALA A 290 -24.17 13.38 -3.93
C ALA A 290 -25.38 13.53 -4.89
N LYS A 291 -25.27 13.03 -6.11
CA LYS A 291 -26.32 13.06 -7.15
C LYS A 291 -26.17 11.86 -8.08
N ALA A 292 -27.24 11.58 -8.83
CA ALA A 292 -27.26 10.49 -9.81
C ALA A 292 -26.20 10.70 -10.90
N TYR A 293 -25.67 9.57 -11.41
CA TYR A 293 -24.74 9.59 -12.53
C TYR A 293 -25.37 10.22 -13.77
N ASN A 294 -24.65 11.14 -14.39
CA ASN A 294 -25.01 11.76 -15.66
C ASN A 294 -23.75 11.81 -16.54
N PRO A 295 -23.72 11.08 -17.67
CA PRO A 295 -22.54 11.02 -18.54
C PRO A 295 -22.15 12.37 -19.15
N ASN A 296 -23.07 13.35 -19.17
CA ASN A 296 -22.81 14.70 -19.66
C ASN A 296 -22.35 15.66 -18.54
N ASP A 297 -22.26 15.19 -17.29
CA ASP A 297 -21.79 15.95 -16.14
C ASP A 297 -20.65 15.20 -15.46
N MET A 298 -19.42 15.58 -15.82
CA MET A 298 -18.19 14.98 -15.30
C MET A 298 -18.07 15.04 -13.77
N SER A 299 -18.77 15.97 -13.10
CA SER A 299 -18.78 16.01 -11.62
C SER A 299 -19.51 14.83 -10.98
N THR A 300 -20.26 14.05 -11.78
CA THR A 300 -20.93 12.82 -11.35
C THR A 300 -20.12 11.55 -11.63
N HIS A 301 -19.01 11.67 -12.34
CA HIS A 301 -18.12 10.55 -12.63
C HIS A 301 -17.28 10.26 -11.39
N TYR A 302 -17.34 9.01 -10.93
CA TYR A 302 -16.71 8.57 -9.70
C TYR A 302 -16.39 7.08 -9.79
N PHE A 303 -15.13 6.73 -9.58
CA PHE A 303 -14.67 5.36 -9.52
C PHE A 303 -14.30 4.98 -8.09
N GLY A 304 -13.39 5.73 -7.45
CA GLY A 304 -13.00 5.56 -6.04
C GLY A 304 -12.60 4.15 -5.63
N CYS A 305 -12.08 3.34 -6.56
CA CYS A 305 -11.77 1.94 -6.33
C CYS A 305 -10.33 1.75 -5.87
N GLY A 306 -10.06 0.67 -5.14
CA GLY A 306 -8.70 0.23 -4.96
C GLY A 306 -8.14 -0.36 -6.24
N TYR A 307 -8.83 -1.39 -6.74
CA TYR A 307 -8.58 -2.00 -8.04
C TYR A 307 -9.83 -1.86 -8.91
N TYR A 308 -9.72 -1.17 -10.05
CA TYR A 308 -10.77 -1.03 -11.04
C TYR A 308 -10.40 -1.81 -12.30
N ALA A 309 -10.95 -3.03 -12.44
CA ALA A 309 -10.72 -3.93 -13.56
C ALA A 309 -12.05 -4.42 -14.18
N PRO A 310 -12.79 -3.53 -14.84
CA PRO A 310 -13.99 -3.89 -15.58
C PRO A 310 -13.67 -4.73 -16.83
N ASN A 311 -14.51 -5.74 -17.07
CA ASN A 311 -14.53 -6.53 -18.30
C ASN A 311 -13.15 -7.05 -18.71
N ALA A 312 -12.46 -7.70 -17.77
CA ALA A 312 -11.04 -7.95 -17.88
C ALA A 312 -10.65 -9.35 -17.38
N ASP A 313 -9.78 -10.03 -18.13
CA ASP A 313 -9.05 -11.22 -17.67
C ASP A 313 -7.80 -10.79 -16.89
N VAL A 314 -8.04 -10.32 -15.66
CA VAL A 314 -7.00 -9.85 -14.74
C VAL A 314 -6.96 -10.77 -13.53
N THR A 315 -5.75 -11.19 -13.19
CA THR A 315 -5.46 -12.04 -12.03
C THR A 315 -4.82 -11.20 -10.92
N PHE A 316 -5.40 -11.29 -9.72
CA PHE A 316 -4.89 -10.67 -8.50
C PHE A 316 -4.43 -11.77 -7.55
N ILE A 317 -3.21 -11.67 -7.06
CA ILE A 317 -2.60 -12.67 -6.16
C ILE A 317 -2.05 -11.94 -4.95
N ASN A 318 -2.53 -12.28 -3.75
CA ASN A 318 -2.11 -11.67 -2.48
C ASN A 318 -2.23 -10.13 -2.46
N CYS A 319 -3.21 -9.56 -3.18
CA CYS A 319 -3.42 -8.12 -3.23
C CYS A 319 -4.25 -7.63 -2.04
N VAL A 320 -3.99 -6.41 -1.58
CA VAL A 320 -4.70 -5.78 -0.45
C VAL A 320 -5.39 -4.49 -0.92
N ALA A 321 -6.68 -4.36 -0.60
CA ALA A 321 -7.44 -3.12 -0.78
C ALA A 321 -7.91 -2.61 0.59
N GLU A 322 -7.40 -1.47 1.04
CA GLU A 322 -7.72 -0.89 2.35
C GLU A 322 -8.29 0.52 2.23
N GLY A 323 -9.42 0.80 2.90
CA GLY A 323 -9.92 2.17 3.10
C GLY A 323 -10.37 2.91 1.85
N ASN A 324 -10.52 2.22 0.70
CA ASN A 324 -10.92 2.83 -0.56
C ASN A 324 -12.37 3.31 -0.49
N SER A 325 -12.68 4.42 -1.17
CA SER A 325 -13.94 5.12 -0.94
C SER A 325 -15.18 4.43 -1.54
N MET A 326 -15.01 3.70 -2.65
CA MET A 326 -16.11 3.06 -3.39
C MET A 326 -16.03 1.54 -3.37
N ASN A 327 -15.00 0.95 -3.97
CA ASN A 327 -14.84 -0.50 -3.96
C ASN A 327 -13.41 -0.87 -3.61
N GLY A 328 -13.21 -1.96 -2.87
CA GLY A 328 -11.88 -2.52 -2.70
C GLY A 328 -11.40 -3.09 -4.03
N PHE A 329 -12.13 -4.11 -4.50
CA PHE A 329 -11.93 -4.75 -5.79
C PHE A 329 -13.18 -4.59 -6.66
N TYR A 330 -13.07 -3.91 -7.78
CA TYR A 330 -14.05 -3.93 -8.86
C TYR A 330 -13.52 -4.84 -9.96
N THR A 331 -14.08 -6.05 -10.08
CA THR A 331 -13.61 -7.06 -11.04
C THR A 331 -14.80 -7.68 -11.76
N THR A 332 -14.84 -7.57 -13.09
CA THR A 332 -15.96 -8.12 -13.88
C THR A 332 -15.51 -8.89 -15.11
N ASN A 333 -16.30 -9.91 -15.50
CA ASN A 333 -16.12 -10.77 -16.68
C ASN A 333 -14.67 -11.26 -16.92
N GLY A 334 -14.19 -12.17 -16.07
CA GLY A 334 -12.87 -12.80 -16.22
C GLY A 334 -11.94 -12.60 -15.03
N GLY A 335 -12.34 -11.78 -14.06
CA GLY A 335 -11.55 -11.51 -12.86
C GLY A 335 -11.25 -12.78 -12.06
N LYS A 336 -9.98 -12.93 -11.68
CA LYS A 336 -9.48 -14.03 -10.84
C LYS A 336 -8.76 -13.45 -9.64
N LEU A 337 -9.20 -13.80 -8.43
CA LEU A 337 -8.66 -13.27 -7.19
C LEU A 337 -8.24 -14.45 -6.31
N TYR A 338 -6.99 -14.42 -5.86
CA TYR A 338 -6.38 -15.46 -5.03
C TYR A 338 -5.76 -14.79 -3.81
N ASN A 339 -6.13 -15.22 -2.61
CA ASN A 339 -5.58 -14.71 -1.34
C ASN A 339 -5.69 -13.18 -1.17
N CYS A 340 -6.66 -12.56 -1.84
CA CYS A 340 -6.84 -11.11 -1.78
C CYS A 340 -7.56 -10.71 -0.51
N VAL A 341 -7.22 -9.54 0.04
CA VAL A 341 -7.83 -9.00 1.26
C VAL A 341 -8.40 -7.62 0.98
N GLU A 342 -9.67 -7.43 1.32
CA GLU A 342 -10.30 -6.13 1.41
C GLU A 342 -10.57 -5.77 2.87
N LYS A 343 -10.32 -4.50 3.21
CA LYS A 343 -10.57 -3.97 4.54
C LYS A 343 -11.09 -2.53 4.48
N ASP A 344 -12.05 -2.21 5.34
CA ASP A 344 -12.49 -0.84 5.62
C ASP A 344 -13.01 -0.05 4.39
N THR A 345 -13.42 -0.70 3.29
CA THR A 345 -14.00 0.02 2.15
C THR A 345 -15.19 0.87 2.58
N ALA A 346 -15.28 2.08 2.02
CA ALA A 346 -16.28 3.10 2.31
C ALA A 346 -16.26 3.64 3.76
N LYS A 347 -15.12 3.56 4.45
CA LYS A 347 -14.95 4.16 5.79
C LYS A 347 -15.34 5.63 5.80
N GLY A 348 -16.15 6.01 6.79
CA GLY A 348 -16.68 7.37 6.95
C GLY A 348 -17.77 7.76 5.95
N ARG A 349 -18.27 6.83 5.12
CA ARG A 349 -19.38 7.06 4.18
C ARG A 349 -20.67 6.43 4.72
N THR A 350 -21.78 7.14 4.58
CA THR A 350 -23.08 6.70 5.15
C THR A 350 -24.27 6.90 4.21
N ASN A 351 -24.17 7.78 3.20
CA ASN A 351 -25.25 8.01 2.22
C ASN A 351 -24.92 7.32 0.89
N PHE A 352 -25.62 6.21 0.63
CA PHE A 352 -25.44 5.38 -0.57
C PHE A 352 -26.61 5.49 -1.57
N ALA A 353 -27.39 6.57 -1.50
CA ALA A 353 -28.59 6.74 -2.33
C ALA A 353 -28.32 6.69 -3.85
N TYR A 354 -27.12 7.08 -4.29
CA TYR A 354 -26.76 7.17 -5.71
C TYR A 354 -25.76 6.11 -6.16
N ARG A 355 -24.89 5.68 -5.25
CA ARG A 355 -23.81 4.73 -5.50
C ARG A 355 -23.64 3.89 -4.24
N ALA A 356 -23.84 2.58 -4.38
CA ALA A 356 -23.64 1.60 -3.33
C ALA A 356 -22.22 1.02 -3.45
N PRO A 357 -21.36 1.19 -2.44
CA PRO A 357 -20.02 0.61 -2.43
C PRO A 357 -20.04 -0.88 -2.07
N ALA A 358 -18.99 -1.60 -2.43
CA ALA A 358 -18.74 -2.96 -1.98
C ALA A 358 -17.25 -3.24 -1.83
N GLY A 359 -16.86 -4.01 -0.80
CA GLY A 359 -15.50 -4.51 -0.65
C GLY A 359 -15.04 -5.26 -1.91
N TYR A 360 -15.80 -6.28 -2.29
CA TYR A 360 -15.68 -6.94 -3.59
C TYR A 360 -16.93 -6.67 -4.44
N TYR A 361 -16.75 -6.02 -5.58
CA TYR A 361 -17.80 -5.67 -6.53
C TYR A 361 -17.60 -6.40 -7.86
N SER A 362 -18.62 -7.16 -8.27
CA SER A 362 -18.58 -7.97 -9.49
C SER A 362 -19.92 -7.98 -10.22
N VAL A 363 -20.26 -6.85 -10.85
CA VAL A 363 -21.50 -6.67 -11.61
C VAL A 363 -21.23 -5.99 -12.96
N PRO A 364 -21.54 -6.61 -14.12
CA PRO A 364 -22.00 -8.00 -14.33
C PRO A 364 -20.83 -9.01 -14.45
N CYS A 365 -21.07 -10.31 -14.23
CA CYS A 365 -20.09 -11.39 -14.49
C CYS A 365 -20.71 -12.55 -15.27
N ARG A 366 -20.79 -12.44 -16.59
CA ARG A 366 -21.45 -13.44 -17.46
C ARG A 366 -20.77 -13.66 -18.82
N SER A 367 -19.70 -12.91 -19.06
CA SER A 367 -18.80 -12.92 -20.22
C SER A 367 -18.33 -14.27 -20.73
N VAL A 368 -17.82 -15.02 -19.75
CA VAL A 368 -16.81 -16.06 -19.91
C VAL A 368 -17.07 -17.16 -18.87
N ASN A 369 -16.35 -18.27 -18.95
CA ASN A 369 -16.55 -19.42 -18.07
C ASN A 369 -15.19 -19.97 -17.57
N PRO A 370 -14.90 -19.91 -16.25
CA PRO A 370 -15.66 -19.21 -15.20
C PRO A 370 -15.66 -17.68 -15.44
N SER A 371 -16.74 -17.00 -15.05
CA SER A 371 -16.87 -15.55 -15.24
C SER A 371 -16.22 -14.73 -14.12
N LEU A 372 -16.02 -15.36 -12.97
CA LEU A 372 -15.40 -14.83 -11.77
C LEU A 372 -14.84 -16.00 -10.96
N VAL A 373 -13.60 -15.85 -10.50
CA VAL A 373 -12.96 -16.77 -9.56
C VAL A 373 -12.48 -15.98 -8.36
N MET A 374 -12.88 -16.41 -7.16
CA MET A 374 -12.36 -15.93 -5.89
C MET A 374 -11.98 -17.14 -5.04
N GLU A 375 -10.72 -17.23 -4.64
CA GLU A 375 -10.22 -18.30 -3.79
C GLU A 375 -9.44 -17.71 -2.61
N ASN A 376 -9.83 -18.11 -1.39
CA ASN A 376 -9.21 -17.64 -0.15
C ASN A 376 -9.22 -16.09 -0.03
N CYS A 377 -10.28 -15.44 -0.48
CA CYS A 377 -10.44 -14.00 -0.37
C CYS A 377 -11.13 -13.61 0.93
N THR A 378 -10.78 -12.44 1.49
CA THR A 378 -11.34 -11.97 2.76
C THR A 378 -11.80 -10.52 2.66
N SER A 379 -13.02 -10.21 3.09
CA SER A 379 -13.50 -8.84 3.34
C SER A 379 -13.65 -8.62 4.84
N ILE A 380 -13.07 -7.53 5.36
CA ILE A 380 -12.99 -7.23 6.80
C ILE A 380 -13.53 -5.83 7.08
N ASP A 381 -14.51 -5.75 8.00
CA ASP A 381 -15.04 -4.49 8.53
C ASP A 381 -15.56 -3.52 7.46
N SER A 382 -15.90 -4.01 6.27
CA SER A 382 -16.42 -3.21 5.16
C SER A 382 -17.58 -2.33 5.64
N ASN A 383 -17.56 -1.04 5.34
CA ASN A 383 -18.61 -0.10 5.76
C ASN A 383 -19.81 -0.09 4.79
N CYS A 384 -19.95 -1.19 4.06
CA CYS A 384 -20.86 -1.40 2.96
C CYS A 384 -21.07 -2.92 2.75
N TYR A 385 -21.52 -3.35 1.58
CA TYR A 385 -21.46 -4.77 1.24
C TYR A 385 -20.00 -5.24 1.32
N GLY A 386 -19.72 -6.35 2.02
CA GLY A 386 -18.40 -6.96 1.91
C GLY A 386 -18.22 -7.70 0.59
N LEU A 387 -19.31 -8.24 0.04
CA LEU A 387 -19.33 -8.95 -1.24
C LEU A 387 -20.62 -8.63 -2.03
N GLN A 388 -20.47 -8.17 -3.27
CA GLN A 388 -21.57 -7.96 -4.20
C GLN A 388 -21.27 -8.62 -5.54
N VAL A 389 -22.06 -9.63 -5.90
CA VAL A 389 -21.96 -10.36 -7.17
C VAL A 389 -23.36 -10.55 -7.76
N ASP A 390 -23.64 -9.82 -8.83
CA ASP A 390 -24.96 -9.76 -9.47
C ASP A 390 -24.83 -9.77 -10.99
N LEU A 391 -25.94 -10.02 -11.70
CA LEU A 391 -25.95 -10.24 -13.16
C LEU A 391 -24.87 -11.25 -13.57
N ALA A 392 -24.77 -12.31 -12.78
CA ALA A 392 -23.64 -13.22 -12.83
C ALA A 392 -24.05 -14.65 -13.26
N ASN A 393 -23.15 -15.34 -13.94
CA ASN A 393 -23.28 -16.72 -14.37
C ASN A 393 -21.91 -17.40 -14.38
N ASN A 394 -21.78 -18.69 -14.04
CA ASN A 394 -20.50 -19.42 -13.99
C ASN A 394 -19.51 -18.87 -12.95
N VAL A 395 -19.99 -18.56 -11.74
CA VAL A 395 -19.18 -17.98 -10.65
C VAL A 395 -18.58 -19.07 -9.77
N LYS A 396 -17.30 -18.92 -9.40
CA LYS A 396 -16.59 -19.80 -8.46
C LYS A 396 -16.03 -18.99 -7.29
N ILE A 397 -16.62 -19.17 -6.11
CA ILE A 397 -16.16 -18.57 -4.85
C ILE A 397 -15.84 -19.71 -3.89
N ARG A 398 -14.58 -19.80 -3.47
CA ARG A 398 -14.08 -20.84 -2.56
C ARG A 398 -13.36 -20.19 -1.38
N ASP A 399 -13.66 -20.64 -0.18
CA ASP A 399 -13.03 -20.15 1.05
C ASP A 399 -13.09 -18.62 1.17
N PHE A 400 -14.25 -18.02 0.89
CA PHE A 400 -14.43 -16.58 1.05
C PHE A 400 -14.77 -16.23 2.50
N HIS A 401 -13.99 -15.36 3.13
CA HIS A 401 -14.22 -14.90 4.49
C HIS A 401 -14.89 -13.52 4.49
N LEU A 402 -16.11 -13.44 5.00
CA LEU A 402 -16.86 -12.19 5.16
C LEU A 402 -16.92 -11.82 6.64
N VAL A 403 -16.13 -10.86 7.08
CA VAL A 403 -15.94 -10.54 8.50
C VAL A 403 -16.53 -9.17 8.82
N ASN A 404 -17.57 -9.17 9.64
CA ASN A 404 -18.17 -7.98 10.26
C ASN A 404 -18.57 -6.85 9.27
N PRO A 405 -19.23 -7.14 8.14
CA PRO A 405 -19.67 -6.09 7.21
C PRO A 405 -20.75 -5.22 7.84
N ALA A 406 -20.73 -3.91 7.58
CA ALA A 406 -21.83 -2.99 7.93
C ALA A 406 -23.06 -3.23 7.05
N GLY A 407 -22.84 -3.72 5.83
CA GLY A 407 -23.87 -3.97 4.86
C GLY A 407 -24.55 -2.72 4.32
N ILE A 408 -25.49 -2.94 3.40
CA ILE A 408 -26.39 -1.91 2.88
C ILE A 408 -27.81 -2.48 2.99
N ASN A 409 -28.73 -1.66 3.49
CA ASN A 409 -30.12 -2.09 3.76
C ASN A 409 -30.19 -3.36 4.63
N GLY A 410 -29.30 -3.46 5.62
CA GLY A 410 -29.21 -4.60 6.53
C GLY A 410 -28.63 -5.88 5.91
N LYS A 411 -28.03 -5.82 4.72
CA LYS A 411 -27.46 -6.99 4.02
C LYS A 411 -25.93 -6.86 3.90
N GLY A 412 -25.20 -7.83 4.46
CA GLY A 412 -23.73 -7.86 4.47
C GLY A 412 -23.11 -8.28 3.14
N SER A 413 -23.79 -9.14 2.38
CA SER A 413 -23.46 -9.45 0.98
C SER A 413 -24.71 -9.37 0.09
N SER A 414 -24.51 -9.26 -1.22
CA SER A 414 -25.56 -9.33 -2.25
C SER A 414 -25.13 -10.33 -3.32
N LEU A 415 -25.84 -11.45 -3.42
CA LEU A 415 -25.64 -12.46 -4.45
C LEU A 415 -26.89 -12.54 -5.32
N GLY A 416 -26.86 -11.82 -6.45
CA GLY A 416 -27.97 -11.65 -7.38
C GLY A 416 -28.96 -10.53 -7.01
N GLY A 417 -28.87 -9.94 -5.83
CA GLY A 417 -29.98 -9.23 -5.18
C GLY A 417 -30.32 -7.82 -5.68
N THR A 418 -29.37 -7.06 -6.21
CA THR A 418 -29.62 -5.69 -6.72
C THR A 418 -30.17 -5.73 -8.14
N ASN A 419 -29.75 -6.70 -8.96
CA ASN A 419 -30.08 -6.74 -10.38
C ASN A 419 -30.83 -8.01 -10.85
N GLY A 420 -31.08 -8.95 -9.95
CA GLY A 420 -32.02 -10.07 -10.15
C GLY A 420 -31.50 -11.26 -10.96
N GLN A 421 -30.19 -11.55 -10.94
CA GLN A 421 -29.63 -12.72 -11.62
C GLN A 421 -28.32 -13.19 -10.98
N PHE A 422 -28.27 -14.48 -10.63
CA PHE A 422 -27.06 -15.20 -10.22
C PHE A 422 -27.23 -16.70 -10.57
N ASP A 423 -26.52 -17.18 -11.57
CA ASP A 423 -26.72 -18.52 -12.16
C ASP A 423 -25.43 -19.37 -12.19
N ASN A 424 -25.58 -20.69 -12.23
CA ASN A 424 -24.52 -21.69 -12.33
C ASN A 424 -23.30 -21.35 -11.47
N ALA A 425 -23.54 -21.25 -10.16
CA ALA A 425 -22.56 -20.69 -9.22
C ALA A 425 -22.27 -21.64 -8.07
N GLU A 426 -21.02 -21.62 -7.62
CA GLU A 426 -20.57 -22.32 -6.43
C GLU A 426 -19.99 -21.31 -5.46
N VAL A 427 -20.57 -21.27 -4.25
CA VAL A 427 -20.21 -20.32 -3.20
C VAL A 427 -19.93 -21.08 -1.91
N ASN A 428 -18.66 -21.15 -1.54
CA ASN A 428 -18.22 -21.57 -0.22
C ASN A 428 -17.78 -20.33 0.56
N ILE A 429 -18.49 -20.03 1.65
CA ILE A 429 -18.38 -18.76 2.38
C ILE A 429 -18.36 -18.97 3.90
N TYR A 430 -17.46 -18.25 4.57
CA TYR A 430 -17.31 -18.18 6.01
C TYR A 430 -17.64 -16.76 6.46
N ALA A 431 -18.88 -16.54 6.91
CA ALA A 431 -19.36 -15.22 7.29
C ALA A 431 -19.42 -15.05 8.81
N SER A 432 -19.09 -13.87 9.33
CA SER A 432 -19.24 -13.57 10.76
C SER A 432 -19.62 -12.12 11.02
N GLY A 433 -20.20 -11.88 12.20
CA GLY A 433 -20.53 -10.54 12.68
C GLY A 433 -22.03 -10.31 12.89
N ASN A 434 -22.36 -9.17 13.48
CA ASN A 434 -23.71 -8.86 13.96
C ASN A 434 -24.19 -7.45 13.57
N ARG A 435 -23.46 -6.73 12.70
CA ARG A 435 -23.80 -5.36 12.27
C ARG A 435 -24.97 -5.29 11.29
N VAL A 436 -25.37 -6.43 10.71
CA VAL A 436 -26.38 -6.55 9.65
C VAL A 436 -27.53 -7.45 10.09
N GLU A 437 -28.68 -7.35 9.42
CA GLU A 437 -29.78 -8.31 9.63
C GLU A 437 -29.49 -9.66 8.96
N THR A 438 -28.76 -9.64 7.85
CA THR A 438 -28.45 -10.81 7.02
C THR A 438 -27.02 -10.71 6.52
N LEU A 439 -26.19 -11.71 6.83
CA LEU A 439 -24.81 -11.78 6.33
C LEU A 439 -24.77 -12.28 4.89
N VAL A 440 -25.54 -13.31 4.57
CA VAL A 440 -25.60 -13.90 3.23
C VAL A 440 -26.99 -13.70 2.64
N TRP A 441 -27.09 -12.85 1.62
CA TRP A 441 -28.35 -12.59 0.91
C TRP A 441 -28.26 -13.13 -0.52
N ALA A 442 -28.99 -14.20 -0.79
CA ALA A 442 -29.14 -14.80 -2.10
C ALA A 442 -30.52 -14.47 -2.66
N LYS A 443 -30.56 -13.78 -3.80
CA LYS A 443 -31.82 -13.39 -4.43
C LYS A 443 -31.83 -13.67 -5.93
N GLU A 444 -32.93 -14.25 -6.42
CA GLU A 444 -33.10 -14.65 -7.83
C GLU A 444 -31.99 -15.62 -8.31
N ASN A 445 -31.58 -16.54 -7.44
CA ASN A 445 -30.48 -17.47 -7.69
C ASN A 445 -30.96 -18.71 -8.46
N LYS A 446 -30.17 -19.15 -9.44
CA LYS A 446 -30.44 -20.34 -10.26
C LYS A 446 -29.25 -21.27 -10.27
N ASN A 447 -29.48 -22.58 -10.16
CA ASN A 447 -28.42 -23.61 -10.25
C ASN A 447 -27.21 -23.28 -9.35
N ALA A 448 -27.48 -22.79 -8.14
CA ALA A 448 -26.46 -22.26 -7.24
C ALA A 448 -26.26 -23.19 -6.05
N VAL A 449 -25.00 -23.41 -5.67
CA VAL A 449 -24.62 -24.23 -4.52
C VAL A 449 -23.94 -23.37 -3.47
N PHE A 450 -24.43 -23.45 -2.24
CA PHE A 450 -23.90 -22.75 -1.07
C PHE A 450 -23.37 -23.74 -0.02
N SER A 451 -22.23 -23.42 0.60
CA SER A 451 -21.63 -24.18 1.71
C SER A 451 -20.76 -23.28 2.59
N GLY A 452 -20.33 -23.77 3.76
CA GLY A 452 -19.39 -23.06 4.64
C GLY A 452 -19.91 -22.89 6.07
N GLN A 453 -19.62 -21.75 6.69
CA GLN A 453 -20.04 -21.46 8.06
C GLN A 453 -20.53 -20.02 8.22
N ILE A 454 -21.52 -19.80 9.07
CA ILE A 454 -21.94 -18.46 9.48
C ILE A 454 -21.90 -18.36 11.00
N VAL A 455 -21.14 -17.40 11.56
CA VAL A 455 -21.05 -17.13 13.00
C VAL A 455 -21.76 -15.82 13.32
N SER A 456 -23.00 -15.91 13.81
CA SER A 456 -23.85 -14.73 14.01
C SER A 456 -25.03 -14.99 14.94
N ASP A 457 -25.39 -13.95 15.70
CA ASP A 457 -26.54 -13.94 16.59
C ASP A 457 -27.75 -13.19 15.98
N VAL A 458 -27.64 -12.78 14.72
CA VAL A 458 -28.72 -12.09 13.99
C VAL A 458 -29.86 -13.05 13.66
N ALA A 459 -31.08 -12.54 13.56
CA ALA A 459 -32.27 -13.37 13.38
C ALA A 459 -32.36 -14.07 12.00
N ARG A 460 -31.72 -13.51 10.97
CA ARG A 460 -31.80 -14.00 9.58
C ARG A 460 -30.42 -14.03 8.92
N PRO A 461 -29.46 -14.83 9.44
CA PRO A 461 -28.06 -14.80 9.02
C PRO A 461 -27.89 -15.17 7.53
N PHE A 462 -28.73 -16.07 7.03
CA PHE A 462 -28.80 -16.44 5.62
C PHE A 462 -30.26 -16.29 5.12
N LEU A 463 -30.47 -15.44 4.12
CA LEU A 463 -31.74 -15.23 3.44
C LEU A 463 -31.67 -15.66 1.98
N ILE A 464 -32.63 -16.48 1.56
CA ILE A 464 -32.92 -16.82 0.16
C ILE A 464 -34.30 -16.27 -0.22
N GLU A 465 -34.37 -15.48 -1.29
CA GLU A 465 -35.63 -14.89 -1.78
C GLU A 465 -35.69 -14.66 -3.30
N GLY A 466 -36.88 -14.35 -3.83
CA GLY A 466 -37.09 -14.00 -5.24
C GLY A 466 -37.79 -15.09 -6.05
N TYR A 467 -38.71 -14.66 -6.91
CA TYR A 467 -39.65 -15.52 -7.64
C TYR A 467 -38.99 -16.36 -8.74
N GLY A 468 -37.85 -15.91 -9.25
CA GLY A 468 -37.02 -16.63 -10.22
C GLY A 468 -36.01 -17.58 -9.58
N THR A 469 -36.02 -17.77 -8.25
CA THR A 469 -35.15 -18.73 -7.58
C THR A 469 -35.45 -20.15 -8.05
N GLN A 470 -34.42 -20.88 -8.51
CA GLN A 470 -34.57 -22.23 -9.06
C GLN A 470 -33.35 -23.11 -8.75
N ASN A 471 -33.57 -24.35 -8.33
CA ASN A 471 -32.50 -25.34 -8.16
C ASN A 471 -31.31 -24.81 -7.32
N VAL A 472 -31.62 -24.29 -6.13
CA VAL A 472 -30.61 -23.83 -5.16
C VAL A 472 -30.36 -24.95 -4.14
N LEU A 473 -29.10 -25.29 -3.92
CA LEU A 473 -28.65 -26.26 -2.93
C LEU A 473 -27.83 -25.54 -1.85
N VAL A 474 -28.27 -25.59 -0.60
CA VAL A 474 -27.40 -25.28 0.55
C VAL A 474 -26.97 -26.60 1.16
N ARG A 475 -25.67 -26.87 1.15
CA ARG A 475 -25.11 -28.10 1.68
C ARG A 475 -23.98 -27.83 2.66
N ASP A 476 -23.84 -28.70 3.65
CA ASP A 476 -22.69 -28.72 4.57
C ASP A 476 -22.43 -27.32 5.18
N MET A 477 -23.52 -26.67 5.60
CA MET A 477 -23.50 -25.31 6.14
C MET A 477 -23.77 -25.35 7.64
N GLU A 478 -22.82 -24.87 8.44
CA GLU A 478 -22.99 -24.69 9.88
C GLU A 478 -23.31 -23.23 10.21
N ILE A 479 -24.34 -23.01 11.02
CA ILE A 479 -24.67 -21.68 11.55
C ILE A 479 -24.42 -21.69 13.07
N VAL A 480 -23.38 -21.02 13.53
CA VAL A 480 -23.07 -20.88 14.95
C VAL A 480 -23.81 -19.66 15.49
N SER A 481 -24.76 -19.89 16.40
CA SER A 481 -25.62 -18.84 16.95
C SER A 481 -26.07 -19.17 18.37
N LYS A 482 -26.08 -18.17 19.25
CA LYS A 482 -26.62 -18.27 20.61
C LYS A 482 -28.11 -17.98 20.67
N THR A 483 -28.66 -17.32 19.66
CA THR A 483 -30.04 -16.82 19.63
C THR A 483 -30.96 -17.72 18.80
N LEU A 484 -30.44 -18.37 17.75
CA LEU A 484 -31.23 -19.27 16.92
C LEU A 484 -31.40 -20.65 17.59
N PRO A 485 -32.56 -21.32 17.40
CA PRO A 485 -32.78 -22.65 17.96
C PRO A 485 -31.77 -23.67 17.42
N ALA A 486 -31.03 -24.33 18.32
CA ALA A 486 -30.09 -25.39 17.96
C ALA A 486 -30.78 -26.52 17.18
N GLY A 487 -30.14 -27.01 16.12
CA GLY A 487 -30.70 -28.03 15.22
C GLY A 487 -31.71 -27.52 14.18
N SER A 488 -32.14 -26.25 14.27
CA SER A 488 -32.84 -25.61 13.14
C SER A 488 -31.88 -25.39 11.97
N THR A 489 -32.40 -25.02 10.79
CA THR A 489 -31.56 -24.77 9.62
C THR A 489 -30.86 -23.41 9.69
N GLY A 490 -31.43 -22.42 10.39
CA GLY A 490 -30.98 -21.03 10.40
C GLY A 490 -31.04 -20.29 9.05
N VAL A 491 -31.38 -20.99 7.96
CA VAL A 491 -31.61 -20.44 6.63
C VAL A 491 -33.07 -20.00 6.52
N THR A 492 -33.28 -18.71 6.23
CA THR A 492 -34.60 -18.15 5.96
C THR A 492 -34.92 -18.23 4.48
N ILE A 493 -35.98 -18.95 4.12
CA ILE A 493 -36.51 -19.03 2.76
C ILE A 493 -37.77 -18.15 2.71
N ALA A 494 -37.74 -17.06 1.93
CA ALA A 494 -38.87 -16.16 1.82
C ALA A 494 -40.04 -16.78 1.04
N ASN A 495 -41.26 -16.29 1.28
CA ASN A 495 -42.46 -16.72 0.57
C ASN A 495 -42.46 -16.38 -0.94
N THR A 496 -41.53 -15.54 -1.38
CA THR A 496 -41.29 -15.24 -2.80
C THR A 496 -40.57 -16.37 -3.51
N VAL A 497 -39.98 -17.34 -2.81
CA VAL A 497 -39.34 -18.50 -3.41
C VAL A 497 -40.39 -19.55 -3.80
N PRO A 498 -40.43 -20.04 -5.05
CA PRO A 498 -41.33 -21.12 -5.42
C PRO A 498 -41.03 -22.42 -4.65
N GLY A 499 -42.08 -23.18 -4.32
CA GLY A 499 -41.95 -24.43 -3.56
C GLY A 499 -41.03 -25.45 -4.24
N GLY A 500 -40.19 -26.12 -3.45
CA GLY A 500 -39.27 -27.17 -3.92
C GLY A 500 -38.01 -26.66 -4.63
N GLN A 501 -37.78 -25.35 -4.72
CA GLN A 501 -36.63 -24.78 -5.43
C GLN A 501 -35.35 -24.68 -4.58
N VAL A 502 -35.47 -24.84 -3.26
CA VAL A 502 -34.34 -24.83 -2.33
C VAL A 502 -34.25 -26.18 -1.64
N THR A 503 -33.08 -26.81 -1.73
CA THR A 503 -32.74 -28.04 -1.01
C THR A 503 -31.72 -27.71 0.07
N LEU A 504 -31.95 -28.18 1.30
CA LEU A 504 -31.03 -28.06 2.42
C LEU A 504 -30.49 -29.45 2.77
N GLN A 505 -29.16 -29.62 2.75
CA GLN A 505 -28.49 -30.89 3.03
C GLN A 505 -27.42 -30.69 4.11
N ASN A 506 -27.49 -31.41 5.23
CA ASN A 506 -26.53 -31.26 6.34
C ASN A 506 -26.39 -29.82 6.86
N VAL A 507 -27.49 -29.06 6.87
CA VAL A 507 -27.51 -27.66 7.35
C VAL A 507 -28.05 -27.64 8.77
N LYS A 508 -27.32 -27.04 9.71
CA LYS A 508 -27.74 -26.97 11.12
C LYS A 508 -27.22 -25.74 11.85
N VAL A 509 -27.99 -25.30 12.84
CA VAL A 509 -27.57 -24.34 13.86
C VAL A 509 -26.89 -25.06 15.03
N THR A 510 -25.75 -24.54 15.50
CA THR A 510 -25.05 -25.00 16.71
C THR A 510 -24.85 -23.84 17.69
N SER A 511 -24.88 -24.13 19.00
CA SER A 511 -24.77 -23.10 20.07
C SER A 511 -23.34 -22.87 20.58
N THR A 512 -22.41 -23.75 20.24
CA THR A 512 -21.04 -23.80 20.79
C THR A 512 -19.99 -24.15 19.73
N GLY A 513 -20.33 -24.03 18.44
CA GLY A 513 -19.36 -24.23 17.36
C GLY A 513 -18.17 -23.28 17.54
N SER A 514 -16.95 -23.79 17.38
CA SER A 514 -15.80 -22.92 17.19
C SER A 514 -15.92 -22.27 15.81
N PRO A 515 -15.65 -20.97 15.67
CA PRO A 515 -15.44 -20.37 14.37
C PRO A 515 -14.43 -21.24 13.61
N ALA A 516 -14.72 -21.57 12.36
CA ALA A 516 -13.69 -22.04 11.44
C ALA A 516 -12.55 -21.02 11.54
N PRO A 517 -11.28 -21.47 11.64
CA PRO A 517 -10.17 -20.55 11.76
C PRO A 517 -10.26 -19.57 10.60
N THR A 518 -10.52 -18.30 10.90
CA THR A 518 -10.30 -17.24 9.94
C THR A 518 -8.82 -17.36 9.61
N PRO A 519 -8.41 -17.62 8.35
CA PRO A 519 -7.01 -17.51 8.00
C PRO A 519 -6.61 -16.13 8.46
N THR A 520 -5.63 -16.03 9.37
CA THR A 520 -5.02 -14.74 9.67
C THR A 520 -4.52 -14.26 8.32
N PRO A 521 -5.15 -13.25 7.70
CA PRO A 521 -4.59 -12.72 6.49
C PRO A 521 -3.26 -12.16 6.96
N THR A 522 -2.16 -12.73 6.47
CA THR A 522 -0.96 -11.93 6.32
C THR A 522 -1.39 -10.86 5.34
N VAL A 523 -1.93 -9.75 5.85
CA VAL A 523 -1.80 -8.48 5.16
C VAL A 523 -0.30 -8.38 5.01
N PRO A 524 0.28 -8.52 3.80
CA PRO A 524 1.52 -7.81 3.61
C PRO A 524 1.11 -6.37 3.93
N ASP A 525 1.51 -5.90 5.12
CA ASP A 525 1.94 -4.52 5.16
C ASP A 525 2.82 -4.38 3.92
N PRO A 526 2.73 -3.31 3.12
CA PRO A 526 3.92 -2.90 2.40
C PRO A 526 4.99 -2.69 3.47
N THR A 527 5.58 -3.80 3.91
CA THR A 527 6.97 -3.89 4.28
C THR A 527 7.58 -3.14 3.11
N PRO A 528 8.18 -1.95 3.31
CA PRO A 528 9.01 -1.42 2.26
C PRO A 528 9.86 -2.62 1.86
N THR A 529 9.67 -3.16 0.65
CA THR A 529 10.52 -4.24 0.15
C THR A 529 11.89 -3.70 0.44
N PRO A 530 12.71 -4.36 1.29
CA PRO A 530 14.05 -3.92 1.51
C PRO A 530 14.61 -3.84 0.10
N THR A 531 14.84 -2.61 -0.39
CA THR A 531 15.77 -2.36 -1.46
C THR A 531 16.93 -3.25 -1.07
N ALA A 532 17.31 -4.23 -1.89
CA ALA A 532 18.58 -4.91 -1.66
C ALA A 532 19.56 -3.75 -1.41
N PRO A 533 20.08 -3.58 -0.18
CA PRO A 533 20.55 -2.27 0.22
C PRO A 533 21.63 -1.91 -0.76
N VAL A 534 21.43 -0.78 -1.44
CA VAL A 534 22.55 -0.12 -2.09
C VAL A 534 23.49 0.10 -0.93
N SER A 535 24.57 -0.68 -0.90
CA SER A 535 25.40 -0.78 0.29
C SER A 535 25.88 0.64 0.60
N SER A 536 25.40 1.26 1.68
CA SER A 536 25.80 2.63 2.06
C SER A 536 27.29 2.66 2.40
N GLY A 537 27.89 1.49 2.63
CA GLY A 537 29.28 1.36 3.06
C GLY A 537 29.49 1.94 4.45
N LYS A 538 28.42 2.04 5.25
CA LYS A 538 28.38 2.72 6.54
C LYS A 538 27.54 1.93 7.55
N PRO A 539 27.85 2.03 8.85
CA PRO A 539 26.92 1.61 9.89
C PRO A 539 25.61 2.41 9.82
N ASP A 540 24.54 1.88 10.40
CA ASP A 540 23.23 2.54 10.55
C ASP A 540 22.62 2.10 11.89
N LEU A 541 22.64 2.97 12.90
CA LEU A 541 22.32 2.70 14.29
C LEU A 541 20.90 3.12 14.62
N VAL A 542 20.08 2.13 14.95
CA VAL A 542 18.73 2.35 15.44
C VAL A 542 18.61 1.96 16.91
N VAL A 543 17.78 2.69 17.66
CA VAL A 543 17.31 2.24 18.98
C VAL A 543 16.10 1.32 18.76
N THR A 544 16.19 0.07 19.21
CA THR A 544 15.12 -0.93 19.02
C THR A 544 14.32 -1.22 20.27
N ASP A 545 14.81 -0.79 21.43
CA ASP A 545 14.17 -0.99 22.73
C ASP A 545 14.65 0.06 23.73
N ILE A 546 13.74 0.53 24.59
CA ILE A 546 14.04 1.35 25.77
C ILE A 546 13.56 0.57 26.99
N SER A 547 14.35 0.53 28.05
CA SER A 547 13.94 -0.09 29.30
C SER A 547 14.46 0.69 30.49
N TRP A 548 13.87 0.44 31.65
CA TRP A 548 14.25 1.11 32.89
C TRP A 548 14.13 0.19 34.09
N ASP A 549 14.94 0.48 35.11
CA ASP A 549 14.87 -0.13 36.43
C ASP A 549 14.81 0.97 37.50
N PRO A 550 13.83 0.93 38.43
CA PRO A 550 12.78 -0.08 38.61
C PRO A 550 11.71 -0.05 37.51
N ALA A 551 11.20 -1.22 37.09
CA ALA A 551 10.18 -1.33 36.02
C ALA A 551 8.84 -0.62 36.33
N SER A 552 8.56 -0.35 37.61
CA SER A 552 7.41 0.44 38.06
C SER A 552 7.89 1.49 39.07
N PRO A 553 8.47 2.60 38.59
CA PRO A 553 9.04 3.62 39.46
C PRO A 553 7.97 4.37 40.24
N ALA A 554 8.22 4.58 41.52
CA ALA A 554 7.47 5.50 42.36
C ALA A 554 8.08 6.92 42.27
N PRO A 555 7.30 7.98 42.55
CA PRO A 555 7.84 9.33 42.58
C PRO A 555 9.03 9.45 43.54
N GLY A 556 10.14 10.00 43.06
CA GLY A 556 11.41 10.13 43.77
C GLY A 556 12.37 8.93 43.61
N ASP A 557 11.97 7.85 42.94
CA ASP A 557 12.87 6.73 42.65
C ASP A 557 14.00 7.16 41.71
N ALA A 558 15.19 6.62 41.94
CA ALA A 558 16.30 6.74 41.00
C ALA A 558 16.16 5.68 39.90
N VAL A 559 15.82 6.12 38.69
CA VAL A 559 15.55 5.26 37.55
C VAL A 559 16.79 5.18 36.66
N THR A 560 17.26 3.96 36.40
CA THR A 560 18.36 3.70 35.45
C THR A 560 17.77 3.33 34.10
N LEU A 561 18.07 4.13 33.07
CA LEU A 561 17.59 3.91 31.71
C LEU A 561 18.57 3.03 30.94
N SER A 562 18.04 2.17 30.08
CA SER A 562 18.79 1.36 29.13
C SER A 562 18.19 1.46 27.74
N ALA A 563 19.03 1.38 26.71
CA ALA A 563 18.61 1.34 25.31
C ALA A 563 19.31 0.19 24.60
N THR A 564 18.58 -0.55 23.77
CA THR A 564 19.16 -1.52 22.83
C THR A 564 19.42 -0.83 21.50
N ILE A 565 20.70 -0.75 21.15
CA ILE A 565 21.19 -0.18 19.90
C ILE A 565 21.46 -1.32 18.94
N LYS A 566 20.96 -1.25 17.71
CA LYS A 566 21.27 -2.19 16.65
C LYS A 566 21.95 -1.46 15.49
N ASN A 567 23.05 -2.01 15.00
CA ASN A 567 23.58 -1.60 13.70
C ASN A 567 22.84 -2.38 12.60
N GLN A 568 21.88 -1.76 11.94
CA GLN A 568 21.15 -2.33 10.81
C GLN A 568 21.83 -2.04 9.45
N GLY A 569 22.94 -1.30 9.46
CA GLY A 569 23.76 -0.99 8.29
C GLY A 569 24.64 -2.17 7.86
N ASP A 570 25.44 -1.94 6.82
CA ASP A 570 26.23 -2.98 6.13
C ASP A 570 27.72 -3.00 6.52
N VAL A 571 28.19 -1.99 7.25
CA VAL A 571 29.55 -1.89 7.79
C VAL A 571 29.52 -1.79 9.32
N ALA A 572 30.53 -2.35 9.97
CA ALA A 572 30.66 -2.29 11.42
C ALA A 572 30.96 -0.86 11.90
N THR A 573 30.47 -0.47 13.08
CA THR A 573 30.81 0.85 13.62
C THR A 573 32.31 0.98 13.92
N PRO A 574 32.91 2.18 13.86
CA PRO A 574 34.33 2.36 14.15
C PRO A 574 34.69 1.92 15.58
N ALA A 575 35.63 0.98 15.71
CA ALA A 575 36.11 0.54 17.03
C ALA A 575 36.77 1.71 17.78
N GLY A 576 36.44 1.86 19.07
CA GLY A 576 36.98 2.92 19.93
C GLY A 576 36.18 4.23 19.91
N VAL A 577 35.18 4.37 19.04
CA VAL A 577 34.24 5.51 19.06
C VAL A 577 33.08 5.21 20.00
N LYS A 578 32.67 6.22 20.78
CA LYS A 578 31.56 6.08 21.73
C LYS A 578 30.22 6.02 20.99
N HIS A 579 29.41 5.02 21.33
CA HIS A 579 28.01 4.95 20.91
C HIS A 579 27.18 5.70 21.96
N GLY A 580 27.20 7.03 21.87
CA GLY A 580 26.50 7.89 22.81
C GLY A 580 25.00 7.69 22.72
N VAL A 581 24.30 7.54 23.85
CA VAL A 581 22.83 7.55 23.88
C VAL A 581 22.37 8.60 24.86
N LEU A 582 21.60 9.58 24.40
CA LEU A 582 20.96 10.57 25.26
C LEU A 582 19.51 10.16 25.53
N PHE A 583 19.13 10.10 26.80
CA PHE A 583 17.76 9.94 27.26
C PHE A 583 17.21 11.29 27.73
N THR A 584 16.07 11.71 27.21
CA THR A 584 15.32 12.89 27.68
C THR A 584 13.91 12.52 28.10
N PHE A 585 13.32 13.33 28.99
CA PHE A 585 11.99 13.13 29.55
C PHE A 585 11.14 14.36 29.25
N ASP A 586 10.08 14.20 28.45
CA ASP A 586 9.23 15.29 27.95
C ASP A 586 10.05 16.46 27.36
N ASP A 587 11.07 16.12 26.57
CA ASP A 587 12.03 17.07 25.98
C ASP A 587 12.69 18.02 27.00
N GLY A 588 12.91 17.49 28.21
CA GLY A 588 13.57 18.17 29.32
C GLY A 588 12.60 18.78 30.34
N ALA A 589 11.29 18.76 30.08
CA ALA A 589 10.29 19.29 31.01
C ALA A 589 10.16 18.45 32.29
N ALA A 590 10.45 17.14 32.23
CA ALA A 590 10.37 16.22 33.36
C ALA A 590 11.73 15.93 34.01
N GLY A 591 12.76 16.73 33.72
CA GLY A 591 14.06 16.66 34.40
C GLY A 591 15.25 16.69 33.44
N PRO A 592 16.48 16.73 33.99
CA PRO A 592 17.70 16.71 33.19
C PRO A 592 17.85 15.37 32.47
N GLY A 593 18.38 15.40 31.25
CA GLY A 593 18.71 14.19 30.51
C GLY A 593 19.87 13.42 31.14
N VAL A 594 19.83 12.09 30.97
CA VAL A 594 20.91 11.16 31.33
C VAL A 594 21.44 10.53 30.06
N TRP A 595 22.69 10.08 30.05
CA TRP A 595 23.30 9.50 28.85
C TRP A 595 24.16 8.29 29.15
N SER A 596 24.32 7.42 28.14
CA SER A 596 25.37 6.41 28.08
C SER A 596 26.52 6.89 27.20
N ASP A 597 27.75 6.75 27.68
CA ASP A 597 28.96 7.16 26.93
C ASP A 597 30.14 6.20 27.11
N THR A 598 29.87 4.98 27.57
CA THR A 598 30.89 3.98 27.93
C THR A 598 31.12 2.91 26.86
N HIS A 599 30.15 2.65 25.99
CA HIS A 599 30.27 1.61 24.97
C HIS A 599 31.11 2.09 23.78
N THR A 600 32.23 1.40 23.52
CA THR A 600 33.20 1.73 22.46
C THR A 600 33.60 0.52 21.60
N ALA A 601 33.04 -0.66 21.87
CA ALA A 601 33.26 -1.82 21.04
C ALA A 601 32.53 -1.65 19.70
N SER A 602 33.12 -2.12 18.61
CA SER A 602 32.49 -2.09 17.30
C SER A 602 31.25 -3.00 17.29
N ILE A 603 30.13 -2.49 16.78
CA ILE A 603 28.88 -3.23 16.57
C ILE A 603 28.88 -3.66 15.10
N ALA A 604 29.00 -4.96 14.86
CA ALA A 604 28.96 -5.53 13.53
C ALA A 604 27.58 -5.35 12.86
N PRO A 605 27.49 -5.39 11.52
CA PRO A 605 26.22 -5.42 10.80
C PRO A 605 25.24 -6.46 11.37
N GLY A 606 24.02 -6.03 11.64
CA GLY A 606 22.95 -6.84 12.23
C GLY A 606 23.10 -7.14 13.73
N ALA A 607 24.24 -6.81 14.35
CA ALA A 607 24.46 -6.99 15.78
C ALA A 607 23.82 -5.85 16.58
N TRP A 608 23.61 -6.11 17.87
CA TRP A 608 23.05 -5.14 18.81
C TRP A 608 23.76 -5.21 20.15
N VAL A 609 23.62 -4.13 20.92
CA VAL A 609 24.09 -4.04 22.30
C VAL A 609 23.09 -3.25 23.12
N THR A 610 22.86 -3.67 24.36
CA THR A 610 22.10 -2.88 25.33
C THR A 610 23.08 -2.06 26.17
N VAL A 611 22.89 -0.75 26.21
CA VAL A 611 23.69 0.18 27.03
C VAL A 611 22.82 0.81 28.09
N ALA A 612 23.35 0.96 29.29
CA ALA A 612 22.70 1.66 30.39
C ALA A 612 23.27 3.07 30.53
N ALA A 613 22.46 4.02 31.00
CA ALA A 613 22.90 5.36 31.35
C ALA A 613 24.07 5.30 32.35
N SER A 614 25.15 6.02 32.03
CA SER A 614 26.40 6.06 32.80
C SER A 614 26.75 7.46 33.29
N GLY A 615 26.03 8.49 32.83
CA GLY A 615 26.25 9.88 33.18
C GLY A 615 25.01 10.75 32.94
N GLY A 616 25.16 12.05 33.20
CA GLY A 616 24.07 13.03 33.18
C GLY A 616 24.52 14.27 33.93
N SER A 617 23.92 15.43 33.66
CA SER A 617 24.24 16.67 34.40
C SER A 617 23.89 16.58 35.89
N ALA A 618 22.99 15.66 36.26
CA ALA A 618 22.57 15.35 37.62
C ALA A 618 22.95 13.93 38.09
N GLY A 619 23.78 13.19 37.33
CA GLY A 619 24.14 11.79 37.60
C GLY A 619 23.61 10.82 36.55
N ALA A 620 23.82 9.52 36.76
CA ALA A 620 23.49 8.45 35.79
C ALA A 620 22.03 7.97 35.84
N THR A 621 21.23 8.47 36.78
CA THR A 621 19.83 8.08 36.99
C THR A 621 18.91 9.27 36.87
N TRP A 622 17.70 9.05 36.35
CA TRP A 622 16.62 10.02 36.38
C TRP A 622 15.85 9.91 37.69
N GLU A 623 15.57 11.02 38.37
CA GLU A 623 14.70 11.03 39.54
C GLU A 623 13.24 11.07 39.08
N ALA A 624 12.49 10.01 39.36
CA ALA A 624 11.16 9.81 38.81
C ALA A 624 10.18 10.90 39.26
N VAL A 625 9.64 11.65 38.30
CA VAL A 625 8.60 12.65 38.56
C VAL A 625 7.23 12.00 38.46
N ALA A 626 6.30 12.34 39.36
CA ALA A 626 4.95 11.76 39.32
C ALA A 626 4.21 12.12 38.03
N GLY A 627 3.72 11.12 37.31
CA GLY A 627 3.03 11.32 36.04
C GLY A 627 3.39 10.25 35.01
N THR A 628 2.77 10.36 33.84
CA THR A 628 3.20 9.61 32.65
C THR A 628 4.09 10.52 31.82
N HIS A 629 5.31 10.07 31.53
CA HIS A 629 6.33 10.86 30.84
C HIS A 629 6.78 10.16 29.56
N THR A 630 7.08 10.95 28.54
CA THR A 630 7.68 10.46 27.30
C THR A 630 9.19 10.39 27.46
N VAL A 631 9.73 9.17 27.45
CA VAL A 631 11.17 8.91 27.38
C VAL A 631 11.59 8.89 25.92
N LYS A 632 12.61 9.65 25.56
CA LYS A 632 13.22 9.66 24.22
C LYS A 632 14.68 9.22 24.34
N ALA A 633 15.05 8.14 23.64
CA ALA A 633 16.43 7.70 23.52
C ALA A 633 16.95 8.06 22.12
N HIS A 634 18.08 8.76 22.06
CA HIS A 634 18.74 9.17 20.82
C HIS A 634 20.14 8.57 20.78
N VAL A 635 20.36 7.58 19.91
CA VAL A 635 21.70 7.03 19.67
C VAL A 635 22.50 7.93 18.74
N ASP A 636 23.82 7.91 18.93
CA ASP A 636 24.77 8.86 18.34
C ASP A 636 24.38 10.33 18.57
N ASP A 637 24.01 10.61 19.81
CA ASP A 637 23.40 11.86 20.29
C ASP A 637 24.09 13.18 19.87
N VAL A 638 25.37 13.15 19.51
CA VAL A 638 26.14 14.31 19.03
C VAL A 638 26.86 14.06 17.70
N ASN A 639 26.41 13.09 16.92
CA ASN A 639 26.89 12.74 15.59
C ASN A 639 28.41 12.42 15.56
N ARG A 640 28.82 11.34 16.22
CA ARG A 640 30.21 10.85 16.28
C ARG A 640 30.50 9.78 15.23
N ILE A 641 29.48 9.06 14.78
CA ILE A 641 29.57 7.94 13.85
C ILE A 641 28.79 8.36 12.61
N ALA A 642 29.47 8.49 11.46
CA ALA A 642 28.76 8.81 10.22
C ALA A 642 27.94 7.61 9.74
N GLU A 643 26.63 7.80 9.61
CA GLU A 643 25.68 6.71 9.39
C GLU A 643 25.15 6.66 7.95
N GLY A 644 24.50 5.54 7.62
CA GLY A 644 23.74 5.38 6.37
C GLY A 644 22.44 6.19 6.36
N ASP A 645 21.79 6.32 7.51
CA ASP A 645 20.60 7.13 7.73
C ASP A 645 20.66 7.77 9.12
N GLU A 646 20.74 9.10 9.18
CA GLU A 646 20.84 9.85 10.44
C GLU A 646 19.46 10.15 11.05
N ASN A 647 18.37 9.79 10.36
CA ASN A 647 17.01 10.16 10.74
C ASN A 647 16.28 9.08 11.54
N ASN A 648 16.89 7.91 11.74
CA ASN A 648 16.27 6.75 12.39
C ASN A 648 16.85 6.44 13.80
N ASN A 649 17.69 7.33 14.33
CA ASN A 649 18.41 7.15 15.59
C ASN A 649 17.58 7.38 16.87
N VAL A 650 16.29 7.72 16.74
CA VAL A 650 15.45 8.16 17.87
C VAL A 650 14.28 7.20 18.08
N MET A 651 14.13 6.70 19.31
CA MET A 651 12.96 5.95 19.78
C MET A 651 12.31 6.66 20.97
N THR A 652 10.99 6.53 21.10
CA THR A 652 10.23 7.04 22.24
C THR A 652 9.39 5.96 22.91
N GLU A 653 9.22 6.07 24.22
CA GLU A 653 8.35 5.20 25.02
C GLU A 653 7.71 5.97 26.18
N GLN A 654 6.63 5.43 26.76
CA GLN A 654 5.93 6.04 27.90
C GLN A 654 6.33 5.35 29.20
N ILE A 655 6.85 6.12 30.16
CA ILE A 655 7.10 5.67 31.52
C ILE A 655 6.02 6.21 32.46
N ALA A 656 5.36 5.31 33.20
CA ALA A 656 4.35 5.68 34.19
C ALA A 656 4.96 5.64 35.59
N VAL A 657 5.07 6.81 36.24
CA VAL A 657 5.57 6.95 37.61
C VAL A 657 4.39 7.10 38.54
N THR A 658 4.03 6.00 39.20
CA THR A 658 2.89 5.94 40.11
C THR A 658 3.35 5.44 41.47
N GLY A 659 2.87 6.06 42.56
CA GLY A 659 3.33 5.72 43.90
C GLY A 659 3.08 4.25 44.25
N ALA A 660 4.09 3.56 44.78
CA ALA A 660 3.99 2.19 45.23
C ALA A 660 2.95 2.05 46.35
N THR A 661 1.93 1.23 46.12
CA THR A 661 1.07 0.70 47.19
C THR A 661 1.73 -0.57 47.76
N THR A 662 1.85 -0.63 49.08
CA THR A 662 2.46 -1.71 49.89
C THR A 662 1.87 -3.11 49.61
N PRO A 663 2.62 -4.24 49.69
CA PRO A 663 2.29 -5.45 48.92
C PRO A 663 1.47 -6.56 49.65
N THR A 664 0.97 -7.47 48.79
CA THR A 664 0.59 -8.92 48.94
C THR A 664 -0.74 -9.31 49.64
N PRO A 665 -1.43 -10.46 49.35
CA PRO A 665 -1.35 -11.49 48.27
C PRO A 665 -2.69 -11.77 47.52
N THR A 666 -2.64 -12.54 46.42
CA THR A 666 -3.79 -13.24 45.76
C THR A 666 -4.42 -14.26 46.75
N PRO A 667 -5.75 -14.55 46.83
CA PRO A 667 -6.68 -14.80 45.71
C PRO A 667 -8.20 -14.45 45.89
N THR A 668 -8.95 -14.61 44.79
CA THR A 668 -10.44 -14.79 44.64
C THR A 668 -11.40 -13.60 44.76
N THR A 669 -12.30 -13.54 43.74
CA THR A 669 -13.65 -12.92 43.64
C THR A 669 -13.80 -11.42 43.97
N PRO A 670 -14.37 -10.60 43.05
CA PRO A 670 -14.41 -9.16 43.23
C PRO A 670 -15.38 -8.80 44.37
N ILE A 671 -14.84 -8.20 45.44
CA ILE A 671 -15.62 -7.58 46.51
C ILE A 671 -15.75 -6.09 46.22
N SER A 672 -16.97 -5.66 46.46
CA SER A 672 -17.52 -4.31 46.41
C SER A 672 -16.57 -3.19 46.90
N SER A 673 -16.41 -2.12 46.13
CA SER A 673 -15.55 -0.96 46.42
C SER A 673 -16.16 0.03 47.42
N GLY A 674 -17.45 -0.12 47.74
CA GLY A 674 -18.19 0.70 48.70
C GLY A 674 -18.18 2.19 48.36
N LYS A 675 -17.88 2.55 47.10
CA LYS A 675 -17.71 3.92 46.65
C LYS A 675 -18.40 4.14 45.30
N PRO A 676 -18.97 5.33 45.08
CA PRO A 676 -19.42 5.72 43.76
C PRO A 676 -18.22 5.78 42.79
N ASP A 677 -18.41 5.26 41.59
CA ASP A 677 -17.50 5.38 40.45
C ASP A 677 -18.30 5.96 39.28
N LEU A 678 -18.05 7.23 38.96
CA LEU A 678 -18.81 7.98 37.98
C LEU A 678 -18.09 7.98 36.64
N VAL A 679 -18.78 7.48 35.62
CA VAL A 679 -18.34 7.52 34.22
C VAL A 679 -19.32 8.30 33.37
N VAL A 680 -18.80 9.07 32.42
CA VAL A 680 -19.61 9.69 31.38
C VAL A 680 -19.90 8.64 30.32
N THR A 681 -21.18 8.38 30.07
CA THR A 681 -21.61 7.34 29.12
C THR A 681 -22.18 7.91 27.83
N ASP A 682 -22.57 9.18 27.81
CA ASP A 682 -23.10 9.85 26.62
C ASP A 682 -22.93 11.38 26.72
N ILE A 683 -22.84 12.05 25.58
CA ILE A 683 -22.72 13.51 25.45
C ILE A 683 -23.63 13.98 24.32
N SER A 684 -24.39 15.05 24.54
CA SER A 684 -25.29 15.64 23.54
C SER A 684 -25.31 17.17 23.62
N TRP A 685 -25.82 17.82 22.56
CA TRP A 685 -25.94 19.27 22.49
C TRP A 685 -27.16 19.72 21.69
N ASP A 686 -27.65 20.92 22.00
CA ASP A 686 -28.80 21.55 21.35
C ASP A 686 -28.51 23.05 21.07
N PRO A 687 -28.79 23.57 19.85
CA PRO A 687 -29.35 22.87 18.69
C PRO A 687 -28.39 21.84 18.09
N ALA A 688 -28.93 20.75 17.52
CA ALA A 688 -28.11 19.68 16.92
C ALA A 688 -27.20 20.17 15.78
N ASN A 689 -27.57 21.29 15.14
CA ASN A 689 -26.78 21.99 14.11
C ASN A 689 -26.73 23.49 14.42
N PRO A 690 -25.83 23.95 15.31
CA PRO A 690 -25.73 25.37 15.67
C PRO A 690 -25.06 26.18 14.56
N ALA A 691 -25.60 27.36 14.26
CA ALA A 691 -24.99 28.34 13.38
C ALA A 691 -23.94 29.19 14.14
N PRO A 692 -23.00 29.86 13.45
CA PRO A 692 -22.02 30.73 14.10
C PRO A 692 -22.69 31.85 14.90
N GLY A 693 -22.41 31.89 16.22
CA GLY A 693 -23.00 32.84 17.16
C GLY A 693 -24.21 32.30 17.93
N ASP A 694 -24.69 31.09 17.62
CA ASP A 694 -25.75 30.45 18.38
C ASP A 694 -25.30 30.07 19.79
N ALA A 695 -26.22 30.19 20.74
CA ALA A 695 -26.03 29.63 22.07
C ALA A 695 -26.23 28.11 21.99
N VAL A 696 -25.21 27.34 22.37
CA VAL A 696 -25.25 25.88 22.41
C VAL A 696 -25.34 25.40 23.85
N THR A 697 -26.35 24.60 24.14
CA THR A 697 -26.48 23.92 25.43
C THR A 697 -25.91 22.52 25.34
N LEU A 698 -24.95 22.20 26.19
CA LEU A 698 -24.31 20.87 26.26
C LEU A 698 -24.84 20.08 27.43
N SER A 699 -25.05 18.79 27.21
CA SER A 699 -25.53 17.83 28.20
C SER A 699 -24.63 16.59 28.20
N ALA A 700 -24.43 16.00 29.38
CA ALA A 700 -23.72 14.73 29.53
C ALA A 700 -24.56 13.80 30.42
N THR A 701 -24.58 12.53 30.05
CA THR A 701 -25.16 11.47 30.87
C THR A 701 -24.05 10.83 31.67
N ILE A 702 -24.16 10.87 33.00
CA ILE A 702 -23.20 10.25 33.93
C ILE A 702 -23.85 9.02 34.56
N LYS A 703 -23.14 7.90 34.57
CA LYS A 703 -23.54 6.69 35.27
C LYS A 703 -22.61 6.44 36.45
N ASN A 704 -23.18 6.18 37.62
CA ASN A 704 -22.45 5.55 38.71
C ASN A 704 -22.38 4.05 38.44
N GLN A 705 -21.22 3.56 38.01
CA GLN A 705 -20.94 2.14 37.82
C GLN A 705 -20.29 1.50 39.04
N GLY A 706 -19.97 2.29 40.06
CA GLY A 706 -19.60 1.83 41.39
C GLY A 706 -20.81 1.31 42.17
N ASP A 707 -20.56 0.77 43.35
CA ASP A 707 -21.53 0.02 44.15
C ASP A 707 -21.98 0.74 45.43
N ALA A 708 -21.54 1.99 45.62
CA ALA A 708 -22.15 2.89 46.60
C ALA A 708 -22.70 4.15 45.93
N ALA A 709 -23.75 4.71 46.52
CA ALA A 709 -24.36 5.94 46.04
C ALA A 709 -23.40 7.13 46.15
N THR A 710 -23.56 8.11 45.26
CA THR A 710 -22.88 9.39 45.43
C THR A 710 -23.42 10.13 46.66
N PRO A 711 -22.60 10.90 47.39
CA PRO A 711 -23.05 11.59 48.59
C PRO A 711 -24.20 12.57 48.31
N ALA A 712 -25.26 12.52 49.14
CA ALA A 712 -26.45 13.35 48.95
C ALA A 712 -26.14 14.84 49.09
N GLY A 713 -26.68 15.66 48.18
CA GLY A 713 -26.49 17.12 48.16
C GLY A 713 -25.20 17.60 47.45
N VAL A 714 -24.36 16.69 46.96
CA VAL A 714 -23.16 17.03 46.17
C VAL A 714 -23.53 17.24 44.71
N LYS A 715 -23.06 18.35 44.12
CA LYS A 715 -23.19 18.61 42.68
C LYS A 715 -22.09 17.88 41.94
N HIS A 716 -22.46 17.04 40.97
CA HIS A 716 -21.52 16.37 40.07
C HIS A 716 -21.18 17.32 38.92
N GLY A 717 -19.93 17.75 38.83
CA GLY A 717 -19.45 18.62 37.76
C GLY A 717 -18.95 17.82 36.57
N VAL A 718 -19.33 18.24 35.37
CA VAL A 718 -18.76 17.73 34.10
C VAL A 718 -18.11 18.91 33.39
N LEU A 719 -16.86 18.74 32.98
CA LEU A 719 -16.16 19.70 32.14
C LEU A 719 -16.30 19.27 30.68
N PHE A 720 -16.77 20.18 29.83
CA PHE A 720 -16.76 20.02 28.38
C PHE A 720 -15.58 20.82 27.82
N THR A 721 -14.78 20.20 26.95
CA THR A 721 -13.63 20.81 26.29
C THR A 721 -13.81 20.75 24.77
N PHE A 722 -13.26 21.73 24.04
CA PHE A 722 -13.37 21.85 22.59
C PHE A 722 -11.99 22.12 21.99
N ASP A 723 -11.75 21.59 20.79
CA ASP A 723 -10.50 21.74 20.02
C ASP A 723 -10.59 22.86 18.97
#